data_AF-A0A1R3IXS3-F1
#
_entry.id   AF-A0A1R3IXS3-F1
#
_cell.length_a   1.000
_cell.length_b   1.000
_cell.length_c   1.000
_cell.angle_alpha   90.00
_cell.angle_beta   90.00
_cell.angle_gamma   90.00
#
_symmetry.space_group_name_H-M   'P 1'
#
loop_
_entity.id
_entity.type
_entity.pdbx_description
1 polymer ?
#
loop_
_entity_poly.entity_id
_entity_poly.type
_entity_poly.pdbx_seq_one_letter_code
_entity_poly.pdbx_strand_id
1 'polypeptide(L)'
;MTNGDSGKISSCRFSSLLASKDRDYLLSSSTIEEAEAHQVKISELEGKVIGLYFSANWYPPCRNFNQLLVDVYEQLKSNGSNFEIVFVSSDEDLDAFNNYRQTMPWLSVPFSDLDTKKSLNRKFEVEGIPCLIVLQPEDNKDGATFYDGVEMIYRYGVDAFPFTKDKFEQLQREEKMRHEHQTLTNLLTNPGRDYILDHSITGKVPVESLVGKTIGLYFSGQWCVPCVKFTPKLISIYQRIKQTLEEKGGEDFEIVFVSNDRDQTSFDSYFGTMPWLALPFEDPNIKTLAKYFDVQGIPCLIIIGPDGKTVTKQGRYLINLYQENAYPFTDAKVELIEKELDEAAKSLPRSELHEGHRHELTLVSEGTGGGPFICCDCDEQGSGWAYQCLECGYEVHTKCVRAVAPGSVEGSLNLKMGAEKDFTMDEGTLEIGMEYRTVSGVAGPLVILDKVKGPKYQEIVNIRLGDGTTRRGQVLEVDGEKAVVQVFEGTSGIDNKYTTVQFTGEVLKTPVSLDMLGRIFNGSGKPIDNGPPILPEAYLDISGSSINPSERTYPEEMIQTGISTIDVMNSIARGQKIPLFSAAGLPHNEIAAQICRQAGLVKRLEKSDNLLEDHGEDNFAIVFAAMGVNMETAQFFKRDFEENGSMERVTLFLNLANDPTIERIITPRIALTTAEYLAYECGKHVLVILTDMSSYADALREVSAAREEVPGRRGYPGYMYTDLATIYERAGRIEGRTGSITQIPILTMPNDDITHPTPDLTGYITEGQIYIDRQLYNRQIYPPINVLPSLSRLMKSAIGEGMTRRDHADVSNQLYANYAIGKDVQAMKAVVGEEALSSEDLLYLEFLEKFERKFVTQGAYDTRNIFQSLDLAWTLLRIFPRELLHRIPAKTLDQYYSREATS
;
A
#
# COMPACT_ATOMS: atom_id res chain seq x y z
N MET A 1 -8.16 -47.52 61.29
CA MET A 1 -6.69 -47.58 61.15
C MET A 1 -6.44 -48.42 59.91
N THR A 2 -5.99 -47.90 58.78
CA THR A 2 -4.85 -46.99 58.56
C THR A 2 -5.11 -46.05 57.37
N ASN A 3 -4.88 -44.75 57.57
CA ASN A 3 -4.65 -43.76 56.51
C ASN A 3 -3.29 -44.03 55.84
N GLY A 4 -3.15 -43.65 54.57
CA GLY A 4 -1.88 -43.66 53.85
C GLY A 4 -1.98 -42.98 52.47
N ASP A 5 -2.01 -41.65 52.51
CA ASP A 5 -1.58 -40.65 51.52
C ASP A 5 -1.76 -40.88 50.01
N SER A 6 -2.76 -40.16 49.47
CA SER A 6 -2.78 -39.65 48.10
C SER A 6 -1.69 -38.57 47.93
N GLY A 7 -0.58 -38.93 47.30
CA GLY A 7 0.48 -37.99 46.89
C GLY A 7 -0.02 -37.02 45.83
N LYS A 8 -0.12 -35.74 46.20
CA LYS A 8 -0.31 -34.60 45.30
C LYS A 8 0.85 -34.57 44.29
N ILE A 9 0.57 -34.81 43.01
CA ILE A 9 1.48 -34.42 41.92
C ILE A 9 1.41 -32.89 41.84
N SER A 10 2.50 -32.24 42.23
CA SER A 10 2.71 -30.80 42.00
C SER A 10 2.66 -30.55 40.50
N SER A 11 1.62 -29.87 40.01
CA SER A 11 1.50 -29.51 38.60
C SER A 11 2.47 -28.36 38.28
N CYS A 12 3.59 -28.66 37.61
CA CYS A 12 4.55 -27.64 37.17
C CYS A 12 3.88 -26.66 36.17
N ARG A 13 4.08 -25.35 36.33
CA ARG A 13 3.49 -24.32 35.43
C ARG A 13 3.85 -24.56 33.97
N PHE A 14 5.12 -24.86 33.70
CA PHE A 14 5.62 -25.07 32.33
C PHE A 14 5.23 -26.42 31.75
N SER A 15 4.87 -27.42 32.56
CA SER A 15 4.35 -28.69 32.02
C SER A 15 2.97 -28.50 31.39
N SER A 16 2.17 -27.53 31.84
CA SER A 16 0.91 -27.19 31.16
C SER A 16 1.09 -26.53 29.77
N LEU A 17 2.28 -25.96 29.51
CA LEU A 17 2.59 -25.21 28.29
C LEU A 17 3.42 -26.02 27.28
N LEU A 18 4.40 -26.76 27.78
CA LEU A 18 5.43 -27.40 26.96
C LEU A 18 5.35 -28.93 26.96
N ALA A 19 4.41 -29.54 27.72
CA ALA A 19 4.19 -30.98 27.70
C ALA A 19 3.00 -31.36 26.81
N SER A 20 3.09 -32.53 26.17
CA SER A 20 1.98 -33.16 25.44
C SER A 20 1.50 -34.40 26.21
N LYS A 21 0.36 -34.99 25.82
CA LYS A 21 -0.21 -36.19 26.48
C LYS A 21 0.80 -37.34 26.58
N ASP A 22 1.72 -37.43 25.61
CA ASP A 22 2.72 -38.49 25.49
C ASP A 22 4.17 -38.01 25.66
N ARG A 23 4.41 -36.73 26.05
CA ARG A 23 5.77 -36.15 26.13
C ARG A 23 5.97 -35.16 27.28
N ASP A 24 7.02 -35.37 28.07
CA ASP A 24 7.48 -34.48 29.16
C ASP A 24 8.91 -33.94 29.01
N TYR A 25 9.52 -34.04 27.82
CA TYR A 25 10.93 -33.66 27.57
C TYR A 25 11.14 -32.69 26.40
N LEU A 26 12.20 -31.88 26.43
CA LEU A 26 12.71 -31.05 25.32
C LEU A 26 14.04 -31.60 24.79
N LEU A 27 14.46 -31.16 23.60
CA LEU A 27 15.71 -31.63 23.00
C LEU A 27 16.86 -30.63 23.26
N SER A 28 17.98 -31.09 23.81
CA SER A 28 19.21 -30.29 23.94
C SER A 28 20.10 -30.34 22.69
N SER A 29 20.82 -29.26 22.38
CA SER A 29 21.56 -29.09 21.13
C SER A 29 22.95 -29.75 21.08
N SER A 30 23.27 -30.71 21.95
CA SER A 30 24.63 -31.28 22.02
C SER A 30 25.05 -32.05 20.74
N THR A 31 26.33 -31.89 20.40
CA THR A 31 27.06 -32.46 19.28
C THR A 31 26.89 -33.98 19.09
N ILE A 32 26.88 -34.40 17.83
CA ILE A 32 26.44 -35.67 17.21
C ILE A 32 27.19 -36.96 17.65
N GLU A 33 28.00 -36.96 18.72
CA GLU A 33 28.82 -38.14 19.04
C GLU A 33 28.14 -39.23 19.87
N GLU A 34 26.92 -39.02 20.39
CA GLU A 34 26.14 -40.08 21.04
C GLU A 34 24.71 -40.14 20.48
N ALA A 35 24.33 -41.30 19.96
CA ALA A 35 23.13 -41.54 19.15
C ALA A 35 21.79 -41.52 19.92
N GLU A 36 21.68 -40.73 21.00
CA GLU A 36 20.41 -40.41 21.64
C GLU A 36 20.39 -38.91 21.96
N ALA A 37 19.50 -38.18 21.29
CA ALA A 37 19.26 -36.77 21.60
C ALA A 37 18.96 -36.64 23.10
N HIS A 38 19.82 -35.94 23.84
CA HIS A 38 19.68 -35.81 25.28
C HIS A 38 18.35 -35.10 25.59
N GLN A 39 17.42 -35.87 26.14
CA GLN A 39 16.09 -35.43 26.50
C GLN A 39 16.15 -34.73 27.87
N VAL A 40 15.79 -33.45 27.91
CA VAL A 40 15.76 -32.64 29.13
C VAL A 40 14.34 -32.59 29.65
N LYS A 41 14.10 -32.99 30.90
CA LYS A 41 12.75 -32.98 31.49
C LYS A 41 12.27 -31.55 31.72
N ILE A 42 10.99 -31.29 31.42
CA ILE A 42 10.39 -29.95 31.58
C ILE A 42 10.42 -29.48 33.04
N SER A 43 10.46 -30.40 34.02
CA SER A 43 10.61 -30.07 35.45
C SER A 43 11.91 -29.33 35.77
N GLU A 44 12.96 -29.43 34.94
CA GLU A 44 14.24 -28.75 35.15
C GLU A 44 14.22 -27.26 34.75
N LEU A 45 13.10 -26.81 34.17
CA LEU A 45 12.86 -25.40 33.81
C LEU A 45 12.16 -24.61 34.92
N GLU A 46 11.78 -25.29 36.01
CA GLU A 46 11.06 -24.67 37.10
C GLU A 46 11.94 -23.67 37.87
N GLY A 47 11.40 -22.47 38.14
CA GLY A 47 12.14 -21.38 38.79
C GLY A 47 13.09 -20.59 37.88
N LYS A 48 13.15 -20.91 36.58
CA LYS A 48 13.93 -20.15 35.57
C LYS A 48 13.05 -19.16 34.81
N VAL A 49 13.67 -18.10 34.29
CA VAL A 49 13.07 -17.20 33.29
C VAL A 49 13.18 -17.88 31.93
N ILE A 50 12.06 -18.05 31.23
CA ILE A 50 12.00 -18.80 29.96
C ILE A 50 11.73 -17.86 28.80
N GLY A 51 12.58 -17.85 27.79
CA GLY A 51 12.32 -17.21 26.50
C GLY A 51 11.77 -18.20 25.48
N LEU A 52 10.52 -18.05 25.04
CA LEU A 52 9.98 -18.78 23.89
C LEU A 52 10.39 -18.07 22.61
N TYR A 53 11.28 -18.70 21.82
CA TYR A 53 11.84 -18.11 20.62
C TYR A 53 11.22 -18.74 19.37
N PHE A 54 10.41 -17.96 18.65
CA PHE A 54 9.78 -18.35 17.38
C PHE A 54 10.63 -17.82 16.23
N SER A 55 11.19 -18.73 15.43
CA SER A 55 12.02 -18.37 14.27
C SER A 55 12.05 -19.47 13.21
N ALA A 56 12.59 -19.12 12.04
CA ALA A 56 12.78 -20.03 10.92
C ALA A 56 14.09 -19.73 10.18
N ASN A 57 14.73 -20.77 9.67
CA ASN A 57 16.03 -20.73 9.02
C ASN A 57 16.02 -19.97 7.67
N TRP A 58 14.90 -20.08 6.94
CA TRP A 58 14.72 -19.49 5.62
C TRP A 58 14.61 -17.95 5.67
N TYR A 59 14.35 -17.36 6.84
CA TYR A 59 14.13 -15.92 6.98
C TYR A 59 15.39 -15.16 7.42
N PRO A 60 15.95 -14.24 6.60
CA PRO A 60 17.21 -13.55 6.94
C PRO A 60 17.20 -12.73 8.24
N PRO A 61 16.13 -12.00 8.60
CA PRO A 61 16.07 -11.31 9.89
C PRO A 61 16.18 -12.24 11.11
N CYS A 62 15.60 -13.45 11.04
CA CYS A 62 15.79 -14.47 12.09
C CYS A 62 17.25 -14.89 12.23
N ARG A 63 17.99 -15.02 11.12
CA ARG A 63 19.42 -15.39 11.18
C ARG A 63 20.28 -14.28 11.79
N ASN A 64 19.98 -13.01 11.48
CA ASN A 64 20.70 -11.86 12.05
C ASN A 64 20.43 -11.73 13.55
N PHE A 65 19.17 -11.86 13.98
CA PHE A 65 18.81 -11.81 15.40
C PHE A 65 19.38 -13.00 16.17
N ASN A 66 19.44 -14.19 15.56
CA ASN A 66 20.00 -15.38 16.20
C ASN A 66 21.45 -15.18 16.67
N GLN A 67 22.29 -14.56 15.85
CA GLN A 67 23.69 -14.27 16.22
C GLN A 67 23.76 -13.39 17.48
N LEU A 68 22.96 -12.32 17.52
CA LEU A 68 22.87 -11.44 18.69
C LEU A 68 22.34 -12.18 19.94
N LEU A 69 21.33 -13.03 19.76
CA LEU A 69 20.70 -13.75 20.86
C LEU A 69 21.64 -14.79 21.47
N VAL A 70 22.46 -15.47 20.65
CA VAL A 70 23.51 -16.40 21.11
C VAL A 70 24.52 -15.67 22.01
N ASP A 71 25.05 -14.52 21.56
CA ASP A 71 26.00 -13.73 22.34
C ASP A 71 25.43 -13.32 23.70
N VAL A 72 24.17 -12.84 23.73
CA VAL A 72 23.49 -12.43 24.97
C VAL A 72 23.25 -13.63 25.89
N TYR A 73 22.85 -14.78 25.32
CA TYR A 73 22.58 -15.99 26.08
C TYR A 73 23.83 -16.55 26.76
N GLU A 74 24.96 -16.62 26.05
CA GLU A 74 26.23 -17.08 26.61
C GLU A 74 26.74 -16.15 27.72
N GLN A 75 26.59 -14.83 27.55
CA GLN A 75 26.94 -13.85 28.59
C GLN A 75 26.04 -14.00 29.83
N LEU A 76 24.74 -14.21 29.66
CA LEU A 76 23.83 -14.44 30.79
C LEU A 76 24.14 -15.75 31.53
N LYS A 77 24.47 -16.83 30.79
CA LYS A 77 24.88 -18.12 31.38
C LYS A 77 26.18 -18.03 32.16
N SER A 78 27.20 -17.36 31.61
CA SER A 78 28.49 -17.14 32.29
C SER A 78 28.36 -16.28 33.56
N ASN A 79 27.40 -15.35 33.58
CA ASN A 79 27.04 -14.56 34.77
C ASN A 79 26.20 -15.34 35.81
N GLY A 80 25.90 -16.62 35.58
CA GLY A 80 25.12 -17.47 36.49
C GLY A 80 23.62 -17.16 36.50
N SER A 81 23.08 -16.54 35.44
CA SER A 81 21.67 -16.17 35.36
C SER A 81 20.79 -17.39 35.07
N ASN A 82 19.63 -17.47 35.73
CA ASN A 82 18.61 -18.51 35.54
C ASN A 82 17.74 -18.25 34.30
N PHE A 83 18.36 -17.93 33.15
CA PHE A 83 17.68 -17.74 31.87
C PHE A 83 17.84 -18.98 30.98
N GLU A 84 16.75 -19.42 30.36
CA GLU A 84 16.72 -20.53 29.42
C GLU A 84 15.85 -20.17 28.21
N ILE A 85 16.25 -20.61 27.01
CA ILE A 85 15.49 -20.37 25.78
C ILE A 85 14.92 -21.69 25.28
N VAL A 86 13.67 -21.65 24.81
CA VAL A 86 13.00 -22.77 24.15
C VAL A 86 12.66 -22.34 22.73
N PHE A 87 13.37 -22.95 21.77
CA PHE A 87 13.15 -22.75 20.35
C PHE A 87 11.88 -23.45 19.87
N VAL A 88 11.02 -22.68 19.22
CA VAL A 88 9.80 -23.12 18.55
C VAL A 88 9.96 -22.84 17.06
N SER A 89 10.26 -23.90 16.29
CA SER A 89 10.54 -23.77 14.86
C SER A 89 9.28 -23.52 14.04
N SER A 90 9.39 -22.54 13.14
CA SER A 90 8.44 -22.27 12.04
C SER A 90 8.97 -22.76 10.69
N ASP A 91 9.97 -23.66 10.68
CA ASP A 91 10.47 -24.33 9.48
C ASP A 91 9.48 -25.40 8.99
N GLU A 92 9.42 -25.60 7.67
CA GLU A 92 8.49 -26.53 7.03
C GLU A 92 9.03 -27.97 6.96
N ASP A 93 10.36 -28.14 7.06
CA ASP A 93 11.03 -29.42 6.93
C ASP A 93 12.02 -29.70 8.07
N LEU A 94 12.25 -31.00 8.30
CA LEU A 94 13.07 -31.50 9.40
C LEU A 94 14.57 -31.17 9.22
N ASP A 95 15.04 -31.07 7.97
CA ASP A 95 16.45 -30.80 7.69
C ASP A 95 16.80 -29.34 7.96
N ALA A 96 15.95 -28.40 7.54
CA ALA A 96 16.04 -26.98 7.88
C ALA A 96 16.00 -26.76 9.39
N PHE A 97 15.08 -27.44 10.09
CA PHE A 97 15.02 -27.44 11.54
C PHE A 97 16.33 -27.90 12.18
N ASN A 98 16.84 -29.06 11.77
CA ASN A 98 18.06 -29.64 12.35
C ASN A 98 19.28 -28.76 12.09
N ASN A 99 19.43 -28.26 10.87
CA ASN A 99 20.54 -27.37 10.49
C ASN A 99 20.52 -26.07 11.29
N TYR A 100 19.35 -25.46 11.46
CA TYR A 100 19.25 -24.19 12.18
C TYR A 100 19.42 -24.37 13.69
N ARG A 101 18.83 -25.45 14.25
CA ARG A 101 19.00 -25.83 15.65
C ARG A 101 20.45 -26.10 16.04
N GLN A 102 21.27 -26.65 15.13
CA GLN A 102 22.71 -26.86 15.40
C GLN A 102 23.46 -25.55 15.66
N THR A 103 22.93 -24.41 15.19
CA THR A 103 23.53 -23.09 15.42
C THR A 103 23.12 -22.45 16.74
N MET A 104 22.33 -23.14 17.57
CA MET A 104 21.73 -22.61 18.80
C MET A 104 22.15 -23.41 20.05
N PRO A 105 22.55 -22.75 21.15
CA PRO A 105 23.01 -23.41 22.38
C PRO A 105 21.89 -23.81 23.36
N TRP A 106 20.61 -23.61 23.01
CA TRP A 106 19.46 -23.76 23.91
C TRP A 106 18.51 -24.91 23.51
N LEU A 107 17.46 -25.12 24.32
CA LEU A 107 16.50 -26.21 24.15
C LEU A 107 15.54 -25.96 22.99
N SER A 108 15.00 -27.02 22.40
CA SER A 108 13.98 -26.91 21.35
C SER A 108 12.81 -27.86 21.57
N VAL A 109 11.62 -27.44 21.15
CA VAL A 109 10.48 -28.34 20.99
C VAL A 109 10.77 -29.30 19.83
N PRO A 110 10.54 -30.63 19.97
CA PRO A 110 10.72 -31.57 18.88
C PRO A 110 9.98 -31.17 17.61
N PHE A 111 10.60 -31.36 16.44
CA PHE A 111 9.99 -30.95 15.17
C PHE A 111 8.64 -31.65 14.92
N SER A 112 8.54 -32.92 15.32
CA SER A 112 7.34 -33.77 15.19
C SER A 112 6.18 -33.35 16.10
N ASP A 113 6.43 -32.57 17.15
CA ASP A 113 5.40 -32.12 18.10
C ASP A 113 4.70 -30.86 17.59
N LEU A 114 3.91 -31.04 16.53
CA LEU A 114 3.13 -29.98 15.89
C LEU A 114 2.03 -29.43 16.82
N ASP A 115 1.50 -30.25 17.72
CA ASP A 115 0.42 -29.85 18.63
C ASP A 115 0.90 -28.81 19.65
N THR A 116 2.08 -29.03 20.24
CA THR A 116 2.69 -28.05 21.15
C THR A 116 3.02 -26.75 20.42
N LYS A 117 3.58 -26.83 19.20
CA LYS A 117 3.87 -25.65 18.37
C LYS A 117 2.61 -24.84 18.05
N LYS A 118 1.53 -25.50 17.59
CA LYS A 118 0.24 -24.87 17.28
C LYS A 118 -0.39 -24.25 18.53
N SER A 119 -0.32 -24.93 19.67
CA SER A 119 -0.85 -24.45 20.94
C SER A 119 -0.11 -23.20 21.42
N LEU A 120 1.23 -23.18 21.32
CA LEU A 120 2.04 -22.00 21.66
C LEU A 120 1.77 -20.82 20.70
N ASN A 121 1.73 -21.05 19.39
CA ASN A 121 1.41 -20.01 18.41
C ASN A 121 0.03 -19.38 18.65
N ARG A 122 -0.98 -20.20 18.93
CA ARG A 122 -2.34 -19.72 19.20
C ARG A 122 -2.45 -19.02 20.56
N LYS A 123 -1.79 -19.53 21.60
CA LYS A 123 -1.87 -18.98 22.96
C LYS A 123 -1.20 -17.62 23.08
N PHE A 124 -0.14 -17.39 22.31
CA PHE A 124 0.63 -16.16 22.36
C PHE A 124 0.41 -15.24 21.15
N GLU A 125 -0.55 -15.56 20.27
CA GLU A 125 -0.95 -14.72 19.12
C GLU A 125 0.25 -14.25 18.29
N VAL A 126 1.15 -15.18 17.92
CA VAL A 126 2.38 -14.83 17.19
C VAL A 126 2.04 -14.45 15.74
N GLU A 127 2.05 -13.15 15.44
CA GLU A 127 1.74 -12.60 14.11
C GLU A 127 2.95 -12.59 13.13
N GLY A 128 4.18 -12.73 13.64
CA GLY A 128 5.39 -12.69 12.84
C GLY A 128 6.63 -13.27 13.52
N ILE A 129 7.69 -13.50 12.74
CA ILE A 129 9.01 -13.98 13.19
C ILE A 129 10.13 -13.03 12.70
N PRO A 130 11.23 -12.83 13.44
CA PRO A 130 11.54 -13.43 14.75
C PRO A 130 10.67 -12.86 15.87
N CYS A 131 10.20 -13.72 16.77
CA CYS A 131 9.44 -13.33 17.96
C CYS A 131 10.03 -14.01 19.20
N LEU A 132 10.19 -13.26 20.28
CA LEU A 132 10.74 -13.75 21.55
C LEU A 132 9.83 -13.31 22.69
N ILE A 133 9.22 -14.30 23.36
CA ILE A 133 8.29 -14.07 24.45
C ILE A 133 8.92 -14.54 25.75
N VAL A 134 9.00 -13.66 26.75
CA VAL A 134 9.66 -13.98 28.03
C VAL A 134 8.63 -14.28 29.11
N LEU A 135 8.80 -15.42 29.77
CA LEU A 135 7.96 -15.94 30.84
C LEU A 135 8.71 -15.88 32.18
N GLN A 136 8.11 -15.20 33.15
CA GLN A 136 8.66 -15.05 34.51
C GLN A 136 8.27 -16.24 35.42
N PRO A 137 9.12 -16.59 36.42
CA PRO A 137 8.89 -17.75 37.30
C PRO A 137 7.76 -17.57 38.34
N GLU A 138 7.48 -16.35 38.83
CA GLU A 138 6.43 -16.08 39.83
C GLU A 138 5.34 -15.13 39.29
N ASP A 139 4.07 -15.48 39.49
CA ASP A 139 2.89 -14.83 38.91
C ASP A 139 2.01 -14.26 40.03
N ASN A 140 1.92 -12.94 40.18
CA ASN A 140 0.92 -12.39 41.11
C ASN A 140 0.27 -11.06 40.67
N LYS A 141 0.56 -10.55 39.46
CA LYS A 141 -0.16 -9.44 38.80
C LYS A 141 0.02 -9.57 37.28
N ASP A 142 -0.91 -9.01 36.50
CA ASP A 142 -1.07 -9.02 35.03
C ASP A 142 0.17 -8.60 34.17
N GLY A 143 1.35 -9.14 34.45
CA GLY A 143 2.63 -8.73 33.85
C GLY A 143 3.71 -9.81 33.84
N ALA A 144 3.37 -11.09 33.99
CA ALA A 144 4.36 -12.19 34.02
C ALA A 144 4.83 -12.68 32.64
N THR A 145 4.19 -12.21 31.56
CA THR A 145 4.56 -12.53 30.17
C THR A 145 4.90 -11.23 29.45
N PHE A 146 6.11 -11.15 28.90
CA PHE A 146 6.57 -10.00 28.13
C PHE A 146 6.69 -10.36 26.66
N TYR A 147 6.00 -9.63 25.79
CA TYR A 147 5.83 -9.98 24.36
C TYR A 147 6.89 -9.33 23.46
N ASP A 148 7.53 -8.23 23.87
CA ASP A 148 8.50 -7.48 23.05
C ASP A 148 9.97 -7.87 23.30
N GLY A 149 10.24 -9.17 23.52
CA GLY A 149 11.58 -9.64 23.89
C GLY A 149 12.65 -9.33 22.84
N VAL A 150 12.28 -9.25 21.57
CA VAL A 150 13.20 -8.95 20.46
C VAL A 150 13.72 -7.51 20.54
N GLU A 151 12.83 -6.52 20.67
CA GLU A 151 13.21 -5.10 20.75
C GLU A 151 14.10 -4.84 21.98
N MET A 152 13.73 -5.44 23.11
CA MET A 152 14.47 -5.30 24.36
C MET A 152 15.90 -5.83 24.26
N ILE A 153 16.10 -6.99 23.63
CA ILE A 153 17.44 -7.55 23.40
C ILE A 153 18.23 -6.70 22.41
N TYR A 154 17.61 -6.21 21.34
CA TYR A 154 18.27 -5.28 20.41
C TYR A 154 18.77 -4.01 21.10
N ARG A 155 17.95 -3.41 21.96
CA ARG A 155 18.25 -2.11 22.57
C ARG A 155 19.18 -2.21 23.79
N TYR A 156 18.91 -3.16 24.68
CA TYR A 156 19.57 -3.24 25.99
C TYR A 156 20.46 -4.48 26.16
N GLY A 157 20.30 -5.53 25.35
CA GLY A 157 21.13 -6.74 25.43
C GLY A 157 21.05 -7.42 26.80
N VAL A 158 22.20 -7.69 27.41
CA VAL A 158 22.33 -8.37 28.72
C VAL A 158 21.72 -7.56 29.87
N ASP A 159 21.79 -6.23 29.80
CA ASP A 159 21.32 -5.33 30.88
C ASP A 159 19.81 -5.40 31.09
N ALA A 160 19.08 -5.90 30.08
CA ALA A 160 17.65 -6.11 30.14
C ALA A 160 17.22 -7.22 31.12
N PHE A 161 18.10 -8.14 31.49
CA PHE A 161 17.79 -9.20 32.46
C PHE A 161 17.42 -8.59 33.83
N PRO A 162 16.34 -9.03 34.52
CA PRO A 162 15.55 -10.27 34.32
C PRO A 162 14.39 -10.17 33.31
N PHE A 163 14.38 -9.20 32.40
CA PHE A 163 13.37 -9.02 31.36
C PHE A 163 11.96 -8.78 31.94
N THR A 164 11.89 -7.99 33.01
CA THR A 164 10.64 -7.56 33.65
C THR A 164 10.24 -6.17 33.18
N LYS A 165 8.94 -5.88 33.19
CA LYS A 165 8.41 -4.55 32.84
C LYS A 165 9.05 -3.44 33.69
N ASP A 166 9.20 -3.66 35.00
CA ASP A 166 9.83 -2.70 35.91
C ASP A 166 11.31 -2.43 35.55
N LYS A 167 12.06 -3.47 35.14
CA LYS A 167 13.45 -3.33 34.71
C LYS A 167 13.54 -2.57 33.39
N PHE A 168 12.63 -2.83 32.46
CA PHE A 168 12.54 -2.09 31.21
C PHE A 168 12.25 -0.60 31.44
N GLU A 169 11.26 -0.28 32.28
CA GLU A 169 10.96 1.11 32.65
C GLU A 169 12.14 1.78 33.38
N GLN A 170 12.87 1.03 34.22
CA GLN A 170 14.09 1.53 34.85
C GLN A 170 15.16 1.89 33.81
N LEU A 171 15.44 0.99 32.86
CA LEU A 171 16.42 1.22 31.80
C LEU A 171 16.05 2.41 30.91
N GLN A 172 14.76 2.57 30.60
CA GLN A 172 14.26 3.75 29.88
C GLN A 172 14.46 5.04 30.69
N ARG A 173 14.18 5.02 32.01
CA ARG A 173 14.44 6.17 32.89
C ARG A 173 15.94 6.49 32.98
N GLU A 174 16.80 5.48 33.06
CA GLU A 174 18.26 5.64 33.06
C GLU A 174 18.80 6.18 31.73
N GLU A 175 18.26 5.72 30.60
CA GLU A 175 18.55 6.26 29.26
C GLU A 175 18.12 7.73 29.15
N LYS A 176 16.90 8.06 29.60
CA LYS A 176 16.40 9.45 29.64
C LYS A 176 17.26 10.34 30.52
N MET A 177 17.61 9.90 31.73
CA MET A 177 18.50 10.63 32.64
C MET A 177 19.89 10.83 32.03
N ARG A 178 20.42 9.84 31.30
CA ARG A 178 21.70 9.94 30.57
C ARG A 178 21.63 10.97 29.43
N HIS A 179 20.50 11.12 28.75
CA HIS A 179 20.30 12.18 27.77
C HIS A 179 20.12 13.56 28.43
N GLU A 180 19.43 13.65 29.56
CA GLU A 180 19.25 14.91 30.29
C GLU A 180 20.57 15.45 30.89
N HIS A 181 21.44 14.57 31.37
CA HIS A 181 22.77 14.90 31.92
C HIS A 181 23.89 14.75 30.88
N GLN A 182 23.55 14.73 29.59
CA GLN A 182 24.52 14.66 28.52
C GLN A 182 25.46 15.87 28.61
N THR A 183 26.77 15.60 28.69
CA THR A 183 27.82 16.61 28.56
C THR A 183 28.86 16.10 27.59
N LEU A 184 29.60 17.02 26.97
CA LEU A 184 30.62 16.64 26.01
C LEU A 184 31.71 15.76 26.64
N THR A 185 32.12 16.09 27.86
CA THR A 185 33.10 15.32 28.63
C THR A 185 32.59 13.90 28.91
N ASN A 186 31.33 13.72 29.29
CA ASN A 186 30.75 12.39 29.51
C ASN A 186 30.67 11.53 28.24
N LEU A 187 30.51 12.15 27.06
CA LEU A 187 30.46 11.43 25.80
C LEU A 187 31.83 11.05 25.27
N LEU A 188 32.77 11.99 25.33
CA LEU A 188 34.06 11.85 24.67
C LEU A 188 35.16 11.34 25.60
N THR A 189 35.03 11.33 26.94
CA THR A 189 36.08 10.81 27.84
C THR A 189 35.80 9.39 28.34
N ASN A 190 36.84 8.70 28.78
CA ASN A 190 36.80 7.39 29.44
C ASN A 190 37.79 7.43 30.62
N PRO A 191 37.70 6.60 31.69
CA PRO A 191 38.61 6.67 32.83
C PRO A 191 40.11 6.51 32.49
N GLY A 192 40.43 5.98 31.30
CA GLY A 192 41.80 5.88 30.78
C GLY A 192 42.19 6.93 29.74
N ARG A 193 41.30 7.86 29.35
CA ARG A 193 41.52 8.75 28.20
C ARG A 193 40.67 10.03 28.24
N ASP A 194 41.35 11.16 28.24
CA ASP A 194 40.81 12.52 28.32
C ASP A 194 41.15 13.39 27.09
N TYR A 195 41.74 12.79 26.05
CA TYR A 195 42.20 13.48 24.84
C TYR A 195 41.56 12.94 23.54
N ILE A 196 41.76 13.64 22.43
CA ILE A 196 41.40 13.27 21.07
C ILE A 196 42.64 13.47 20.18
N LEU A 197 42.72 12.78 19.05
CA LEU A 197 43.84 12.92 18.11
C LEU A 197 43.65 14.15 17.22
N ASP A 198 44.73 14.89 17.01
CA ASP A 198 44.84 15.95 16.02
C ASP A 198 45.19 15.38 14.63
N HIS A 199 45.09 16.19 13.58
CA HIS A 199 45.36 15.86 12.17
C HIS A 199 46.74 15.21 11.93
N SER A 200 47.70 15.44 12.83
CA SER A 200 49.05 14.85 12.78
C SER A 200 49.12 13.40 13.30
N ILE A 201 48.00 12.81 13.72
CA ILE A 201 47.82 11.45 14.32
C ILE A 201 48.56 11.25 15.65
N THR A 202 49.60 12.04 15.91
CA THR A 202 50.47 12.00 17.10
C THR A 202 50.18 13.11 18.10
N GLY A 203 49.54 14.21 17.66
CA GLY A 203 49.10 15.29 18.53
C GLY A 203 47.90 14.90 19.38
N LYS A 204 47.96 15.15 20.70
CA LYS A 204 46.87 14.90 21.65
C LYS A 204 46.23 16.21 22.07
N VAL A 205 44.93 16.34 21.86
CA VAL A 205 44.12 17.52 22.22
C VAL A 205 43.21 17.16 23.39
N PRO A 206 43.25 17.88 24.52
CA PRO A 206 42.37 17.58 25.66
C PRO A 206 40.90 17.86 25.31
N VAL A 207 39.98 16.97 25.72
CA VAL A 207 38.54 17.11 25.46
C VAL A 207 37.97 18.39 26.06
N GLU A 208 38.53 18.88 27.17
CA GLU A 208 38.14 20.16 27.79
C GLU A 208 38.26 21.35 26.85
N SER A 209 39.20 21.33 25.89
CA SER A 209 39.36 22.41 24.90
C SER A 209 38.22 22.51 23.89
N LEU A 210 37.37 21.49 23.82
CA LEU A 210 36.21 21.41 22.94
C LEU A 210 34.91 21.85 23.64
N VAL A 211 34.94 22.03 24.96
CA VAL A 211 33.77 22.48 25.72
C VAL A 211 33.43 23.94 25.34
N GLY A 212 32.17 24.20 25.02
CA GLY A 212 31.72 25.50 24.51
C GLY A 212 31.82 25.65 22.99
N LYS A 213 32.28 24.62 22.26
CA LYS A 213 32.30 24.58 20.79
C LYS A 213 31.14 23.74 20.25
N THR A 214 30.71 24.04 19.04
CA THR A 214 29.76 23.16 18.31
C THR A 214 30.56 22.03 17.65
N ILE A 215 30.13 20.78 17.85
CA ILE A 215 30.91 19.60 17.47
C ILE A 215 30.09 18.67 16.59
N GLY A 216 30.66 18.31 15.44
CA GLY A 216 30.13 17.25 14.59
C GLY A 216 30.79 15.90 14.87
N LEU A 217 30.05 14.91 15.39
CA LEU A 217 30.52 13.52 15.46
C LEU A 217 30.27 12.84 14.10
N TYR A 218 31.35 12.58 13.37
CA TYR A 218 31.29 12.01 12.03
C TYR A 218 31.62 10.52 12.04
N PHE A 219 30.59 9.68 11.94
CA PHE A 219 30.72 8.22 11.84
C PHE A 219 30.92 7.82 10.38
N SER A 220 32.10 7.26 10.07
CA SER A 220 32.48 6.94 8.70
C SER A 220 33.57 5.84 8.63
N GLY A 221 33.76 5.25 7.46
CA GLY A 221 34.81 4.25 7.20
C GLY A 221 35.24 4.21 5.74
N GLN A 222 36.51 3.92 5.49
CA GLN A 222 37.14 3.91 4.17
C GLN A 222 36.54 2.86 3.23
N TRP A 223 36.17 1.70 3.78
CA TRP A 223 35.56 0.60 3.03
C TRP A 223 34.16 0.94 2.49
N CYS A 224 33.54 2.04 2.97
CA CYS A 224 32.19 2.44 2.62
C CYS A 224 32.19 3.46 1.47
N VAL A 225 31.73 3.06 0.29
CA VAL A 225 31.70 3.93 -0.91
C VAL A 225 30.90 5.23 -0.69
N PRO A 226 29.70 5.22 -0.07
CA PRO A 226 29.00 6.46 0.30
C PRO A 226 29.82 7.42 1.19
N CYS A 227 30.61 6.88 2.12
CA CYS A 227 31.49 7.67 3.00
C CYS A 227 32.59 8.38 2.21
N VAL A 228 33.24 7.65 1.30
CA VAL A 228 34.32 8.19 0.45
C VAL A 228 33.80 9.30 -0.47
N LYS A 229 32.54 9.22 -0.94
CA LYS A 229 31.91 10.29 -1.73
C LYS A 229 31.54 11.52 -0.90
N PHE A 230 31.05 11.34 0.32
CA PHE A 230 30.57 12.45 1.16
C PHE A 230 31.71 13.25 1.81
N THR A 231 32.81 12.59 2.15
CA THR A 231 33.92 13.21 2.92
C THR A 231 34.52 14.45 2.25
N PRO A 232 34.84 14.46 0.93
CA PRO A 232 35.35 15.67 0.26
C PRO A 232 34.38 16.86 0.33
N LYS A 233 33.06 16.60 0.25
CA LYS A 233 32.03 17.63 0.38
C LYS A 233 32.00 18.21 1.80
N LEU A 234 32.08 17.35 2.81
CA LEU A 234 32.15 17.75 4.22
C LEU A 234 33.41 18.59 4.52
N ILE A 235 34.56 18.22 3.95
CA ILE A 235 35.82 18.97 4.08
C ILE A 235 35.67 20.40 3.53
N SER A 236 35.10 20.54 2.33
CA SER A 236 34.91 21.85 1.71
C SER A 236 34.02 22.76 2.56
N ILE A 237 32.92 22.21 3.08
CA ILE A 237 31.96 22.97 3.91
C ILE A 237 32.57 23.34 5.26
N TYR A 238 33.28 22.42 5.89
CA TYR A 238 34.00 22.67 7.15
C TYR A 238 35.00 23.83 7.01
N GLN A 239 35.78 23.88 5.92
CA GLN A 239 36.71 24.98 5.65
C GLN A 239 35.98 26.32 5.46
N ARG A 240 34.86 26.34 4.74
CA ARG A 240 34.04 27.56 4.57
C ARG A 240 33.46 28.07 5.89
N ILE A 241 32.98 27.16 6.75
CA ILE A 241 32.47 27.51 8.07
C ILE A 241 33.60 28.12 8.92
N LYS A 242 34.79 27.49 8.95
CA LYS A 242 35.94 28.05 9.68
C LYS A 242 36.34 29.44 9.19
N GLN A 243 36.42 29.64 7.87
CA GLN A 243 36.72 30.96 7.30
C GLN A 243 35.68 32.01 7.71
N THR A 244 34.39 31.66 7.68
CA THR A 244 33.30 32.58 8.07
C THR A 244 33.36 32.94 9.56
N LEU A 245 33.77 32.01 10.41
CA LEU A 245 33.90 32.21 11.85
C LEU A 245 35.11 33.09 12.20
N GLU A 246 36.23 32.94 11.49
CA GLU A 246 37.40 33.82 11.61
C GLU A 246 37.05 35.29 11.28
N GLU A 247 36.15 35.52 10.32
CA GLU A 247 35.69 36.85 9.92
C GLU A 247 34.66 37.47 10.88
N LYS A 248 33.76 36.67 11.47
CA LYS A 248 32.64 37.14 12.30
C LYS A 248 32.90 37.10 13.81
N GLY A 249 34.04 36.56 14.26
CA GLY A 249 34.39 36.46 15.68
C GLY A 249 33.44 35.57 16.49
N GLY A 250 32.89 34.52 15.86
CA GLY A 250 31.86 33.62 16.41
C GLY A 250 32.40 32.30 16.99
N GLU A 251 31.49 31.48 17.51
CA GLU A 251 31.77 30.20 18.20
C GLU A 251 32.43 29.16 17.29
N ASP A 252 33.49 28.51 17.78
CA ASP A 252 34.26 27.52 17.01
C ASP A 252 33.41 26.28 16.66
N PHE A 253 33.55 25.83 15.41
CA PHE A 253 33.01 24.56 14.90
C PHE A 253 34.15 23.55 14.68
N GLU A 254 34.02 22.36 15.24
CA GLU A 254 35.00 21.29 15.10
C GLU A 254 34.33 19.96 14.75
N ILE A 255 35.02 19.09 14.01
CA ILE A 255 34.51 17.75 13.68
C ILE A 255 35.39 16.72 14.38
N VAL A 256 34.76 15.69 14.95
CA VAL A 256 35.44 14.54 15.53
C VAL A 256 35.06 13.31 14.72
N PHE A 257 36.04 12.75 14.02
CA PHE A 257 35.91 11.51 13.29
C PHE A 257 35.82 10.32 14.25
N VAL A 258 34.79 9.50 14.02
CA VAL A 258 34.52 8.26 14.72
C VAL A 258 34.59 7.14 13.70
N SER A 259 35.71 6.40 13.71
CA SER A 259 35.99 5.40 12.68
C SER A 259 35.18 4.13 12.88
N ASN A 260 34.69 3.60 11.75
CA ASN A 260 34.10 2.27 11.63
C ASN A 260 34.97 1.36 10.74
N ASP A 261 36.26 1.67 10.60
CA ASP A 261 37.23 0.88 9.84
C ASP A 261 37.56 -0.44 10.57
N ARG A 262 38.13 -1.39 9.83
CA ARG A 262 38.41 -2.75 10.36
C ARG A 262 39.83 -2.91 10.90
N ASP A 263 40.73 -2.00 10.55
CA ASP A 263 42.14 -2.06 10.88
C ASP A 263 42.74 -0.65 10.96
N GLN A 264 43.82 -0.54 11.75
CA GLN A 264 44.54 0.72 11.99
C GLN A 264 45.09 1.34 10.71
N THR A 265 45.52 0.53 9.74
CA THR A 265 46.07 1.01 8.46
C THR A 265 45.04 1.74 7.60
N SER A 266 43.83 1.20 7.52
CA SER A 266 42.71 1.84 6.84
C SER A 266 42.29 3.14 7.55
N PHE A 267 42.26 3.10 8.88
CA PHE A 267 42.03 4.30 9.69
C PHE A 267 43.05 5.40 9.40
N ASP A 268 44.35 5.11 9.50
CA ASP A 268 45.40 6.11 9.30
C ASP A 268 45.37 6.68 7.87
N SER A 269 45.18 5.82 6.87
CA SER A 269 45.10 6.22 5.46
C SER A 269 43.91 7.15 5.19
N TYR A 270 42.76 6.87 5.79
CA TYR A 270 41.54 7.63 5.54
C TYR A 270 41.47 8.90 6.38
N PHE A 271 41.82 8.81 7.66
CA PHE A 271 41.92 9.96 8.56
C PHE A 271 42.94 10.99 8.06
N GLY A 272 44.05 10.55 7.46
CA GLY A 272 45.05 11.45 6.87
C GLY A 272 44.53 12.35 5.74
N THR A 273 43.33 12.08 5.20
CA THR A 273 42.65 12.96 4.22
C THR A 273 41.79 14.04 4.86
N MET A 274 41.54 13.97 6.17
CA MET A 274 40.58 14.81 6.88
C MET A 274 41.28 15.92 7.68
N PRO A 275 40.75 17.16 7.71
CA PRO A 275 41.39 18.30 8.39
C PRO A 275 41.02 18.46 9.88
N TRP A 276 40.28 17.52 10.45
CA TRP A 276 39.63 17.64 11.76
C TRP A 276 40.16 16.59 12.76
N LEU A 277 39.59 16.55 13.96
CA LEU A 277 40.03 15.67 15.05
C LEU A 277 39.50 14.24 14.90
N ALA A 278 40.10 13.24 15.56
CA ALA A 278 39.60 11.86 15.57
C ALA A 278 39.70 11.17 16.92
N LEU A 279 38.71 10.33 17.23
CA LEU A 279 38.87 9.35 18.29
C LEU A 279 39.92 8.30 17.87
N PRO A 280 40.78 7.84 18.81
CA PRO A 280 41.70 6.74 18.54
C PRO A 280 40.95 5.49 18.06
N PHE A 281 41.50 4.80 17.06
CA PHE A 281 40.83 3.68 16.38
C PHE A 281 40.34 2.56 17.32
N GLU A 282 41.13 2.18 18.33
CA GLU A 282 40.76 1.12 19.29
C GLU A 282 40.03 1.64 20.53
N ASP A 283 39.49 2.87 20.48
CA ASP A 283 38.82 3.44 21.64
C ASP A 283 37.48 2.75 21.92
N PRO A 284 37.24 2.24 23.15
CA PRO A 284 36.01 1.54 23.49
C PRO A 284 34.77 2.44 23.41
N ASN A 285 34.93 3.77 23.54
CA ASN A 285 33.81 4.70 23.42
C ASN A 285 33.23 4.75 22.01
N ILE A 286 33.97 4.35 20.96
CA ILE A 286 33.46 4.33 19.58
C ILE A 286 32.18 3.47 19.49
N LYS A 287 32.24 2.25 20.04
CA LYS A 287 31.08 1.33 20.05
C LYS A 287 29.96 1.85 20.95
N THR A 288 30.31 2.40 22.10
CA THR A 288 29.34 2.99 23.04
C THR A 288 28.61 4.19 22.44
N LEU A 289 29.32 5.06 21.72
CA LEU A 289 28.75 6.23 21.06
C LEU A 289 27.83 5.83 19.90
N ALA A 290 28.25 4.87 19.07
CA ALA A 290 27.41 4.36 17.98
C ALA A 290 26.09 3.79 18.52
N LYS A 291 26.14 3.04 19.64
CA LYS A 291 24.96 2.53 20.32
C LYS A 291 24.12 3.64 20.96
N TYR A 292 24.75 4.58 21.67
CA TYR A 292 24.07 5.70 22.34
C TYR A 292 23.25 6.56 21.38
N PHE A 293 23.80 6.79 20.18
CA PHE A 293 23.13 7.59 19.17
C PHE A 293 22.21 6.80 18.24
N ASP A 294 22.20 5.47 18.35
CA ASP A 294 21.47 4.55 17.48
C ASP A 294 21.87 4.68 16.00
N VAL A 295 23.18 4.59 15.73
CA VAL A 295 23.73 4.75 14.38
C VAL A 295 23.50 3.46 13.58
N GLN A 296 22.43 3.44 12.78
CA GLN A 296 22.02 2.30 11.94
C GLN A 296 22.82 2.19 10.62
N GLY A 297 23.53 3.25 10.21
CA GLY A 297 24.30 3.26 8.96
C GLY A 297 25.27 4.43 8.85
N ILE A 298 26.27 4.29 7.96
CA ILE A 298 27.30 5.30 7.69
C ILE A 298 27.30 5.71 6.20
N PRO A 299 27.63 6.96 5.84
CA PRO A 299 28.11 8.03 6.73
C PRO A 299 26.97 8.68 7.52
N CYS A 300 27.23 8.95 8.80
CA CYS A 300 26.31 9.63 9.72
C CYS A 300 27.04 10.80 10.39
N LEU A 301 26.36 11.93 10.56
CA LEU A 301 26.91 13.13 11.20
C LEU A 301 25.92 13.65 12.24
N ILE A 302 26.36 13.68 13.49
CA ILE A 302 25.57 14.12 14.64
C ILE A 302 26.14 15.43 15.15
N ILE A 303 25.28 16.43 15.35
CA ILE A 303 25.71 17.75 15.83
C ILE A 303 25.40 17.90 17.32
N ILE A 304 26.43 18.27 18.06
CA ILE A 304 26.40 18.59 19.49
C ILE A 304 26.63 20.09 19.63
N GLY A 305 25.76 20.75 20.38
CA GLY A 305 25.83 22.19 20.62
C GLY A 305 26.92 22.56 21.63
N PRO A 306 27.19 23.87 21.81
CA PRO A 306 28.18 24.36 22.76
C PRO A 306 27.85 24.03 24.22
N ASP A 307 26.57 23.78 24.52
CA ASP A 307 26.09 23.31 25.82
C ASP A 307 26.36 21.82 26.09
N GLY A 308 26.93 21.11 25.11
CA GLY A 308 27.23 19.67 25.18
C GLY A 308 26.01 18.78 24.92
N LYS A 309 24.86 19.35 24.56
CA LYS A 309 23.65 18.60 24.22
C LYS A 309 23.55 18.32 22.74
N THR A 310 22.85 17.24 22.39
CA THR A 310 22.60 16.88 21.00
C THR A 310 21.63 17.88 20.37
N VAL A 311 22.08 18.58 19.34
CA VAL A 311 21.23 19.51 18.56
C VAL A 311 20.47 18.73 17.50
N THR A 312 21.15 17.90 16.72
CA THR A 312 20.49 17.06 15.71
C THR A 312 21.28 15.80 15.38
N LYS A 313 20.57 14.70 15.11
CA LYS A 313 21.15 13.46 14.59
C LYS A 313 21.21 13.43 13.06
N GLN A 314 20.58 14.42 12.39
CA GLN A 314 20.44 14.49 10.93
C GLN A 314 21.42 15.49 10.30
N GLY A 315 22.61 15.67 10.88
CA GLY A 315 23.59 16.66 10.41
C GLY A 315 24.01 16.46 8.95
N ARG A 316 24.12 15.20 8.50
CA ARG A 316 24.43 14.89 7.09
C ARG A 316 23.36 15.43 6.14
N TYR A 317 22.10 15.30 6.51
CA TYR A 317 20.97 15.79 5.72
C TYR A 317 21.01 17.32 5.62
N LEU A 318 21.19 18.02 6.75
CA LEU A 318 21.28 19.48 6.76
C LEU A 318 22.46 20.02 5.93
N ILE A 319 23.62 19.36 5.99
CA ILE A 319 24.79 19.75 5.19
C ILE A 319 24.56 19.55 3.70
N ASN A 320 23.87 18.47 3.30
CA ASN A 320 23.54 18.26 1.89
C ASN A 320 22.60 19.33 1.35
N LEU A 321 21.64 19.78 2.17
CA LEU A 321 20.62 20.73 1.76
C LEU A 321 21.06 22.19 1.84
N TYR A 322 21.59 22.60 2.99
CA TYR A 322 21.84 23.99 3.31
C TYR A 322 23.33 24.37 3.29
N GLN A 323 24.22 23.39 3.06
CA GLN A 323 25.68 23.58 2.98
C GLN A 323 26.23 24.35 4.21
N GLU A 324 27.09 25.36 4.03
CA GLU A 324 27.62 26.19 5.11
C GLU A 324 26.56 27.01 5.86
N ASN A 325 25.42 27.32 5.22
CA ASN A 325 24.36 28.11 5.83
C ASN A 325 23.62 27.34 6.92
N ALA A 326 23.71 26.00 6.90
CA ALA A 326 23.15 25.14 7.91
C ALA A 326 23.64 25.49 9.32
N TYR A 327 24.87 26.01 9.46
CA TYR A 327 25.45 26.38 10.75
C TYR A 327 24.67 27.53 11.43
N PRO A 328 24.36 27.45 12.75
CA PRO A 328 24.83 26.49 13.76
C PRO A 328 23.99 25.20 13.92
N PHE A 329 23.25 24.80 12.89
CA PHE A 329 22.43 23.57 12.82
C PHE A 329 21.28 23.51 13.82
N THR A 330 20.90 24.66 14.40
CA THR A 330 19.76 24.77 15.32
C THR A 330 18.44 24.83 14.57
N ASP A 331 17.38 24.30 15.17
CA ASP A 331 16.03 24.33 14.58
C ASP A 331 15.61 25.77 14.25
N ALA A 332 15.90 26.74 15.13
CA ALA A 332 15.61 28.15 14.89
C ALA A 332 16.38 28.73 13.68
N LYS A 333 17.60 28.26 13.40
CA LYS A 333 18.34 28.67 12.21
C LYS A 333 17.76 28.03 10.96
N VAL A 334 17.40 26.75 11.03
CA VAL A 334 16.74 26.04 9.92
C VAL A 334 15.43 26.73 9.57
N GLU A 335 14.58 27.03 10.55
CA GLU A 335 13.34 27.81 10.34
C GLU A 335 13.59 29.18 9.72
N LEU A 336 14.69 29.85 10.09
CA LEU A 336 15.04 31.16 9.52
C LEU A 336 15.49 31.04 8.06
N ILE A 337 16.29 30.02 7.74
CA ILE A 337 16.69 29.72 6.36
C ILE A 337 15.46 29.39 5.51
N GLU A 338 14.56 28.56 6.03
CA GLU A 338 13.31 28.20 5.35
C GLU A 338 12.43 29.44 5.10
N LYS A 339 12.30 30.34 6.09
CA LYS A 339 11.61 31.63 5.90
C LYS A 339 12.28 32.54 4.87
N GLU A 340 13.60 32.62 4.86
CA GLU A 340 14.35 33.39 3.85
C GLU A 340 14.15 32.78 2.45
N LEU A 341 14.12 31.45 2.34
CA LEU A 341 13.83 30.74 1.09
C LEU A 341 12.38 30.96 0.64
N ASP A 342 11.41 30.95 1.55
CA ASP A 342 10.00 31.29 1.27
C ASP A 342 9.84 32.74 0.78
N GLU A 343 10.53 33.69 1.42
CA GLU A 343 10.51 35.10 1.00
C GLU A 343 11.20 35.31 -0.35
N ALA A 344 12.34 34.64 -0.57
CA ALA A 344 13.01 34.65 -1.87
C ALA A 344 12.12 34.03 -2.95
N ALA A 345 11.43 32.92 -2.65
CA ALA A 345 10.52 32.25 -3.58
C ALA A 345 9.33 33.14 -3.99
N LYS A 346 8.84 34.02 -3.12
CA LYS A 346 7.79 35.00 -3.49
C LYS A 346 8.24 35.97 -4.60
N SER A 347 9.54 36.22 -4.71
CA SER A 347 10.11 37.11 -5.73
C SER A 347 10.47 36.39 -7.04
N LEU A 348 10.48 35.06 -7.03
CA LEU A 348 10.74 34.24 -8.21
C LEU A 348 9.47 34.15 -9.08
N PRO A 349 9.64 34.05 -10.41
CA PRO A 349 8.50 33.82 -11.30
C PRO A 349 7.84 32.47 -10.97
N ARG A 350 6.51 32.41 -11.08
CA ARG A 350 5.76 31.18 -10.80
C ARG A 350 6.08 30.05 -11.77
N SER A 351 6.57 30.40 -12.95
CA SER A 351 6.94 29.46 -13.98
C SER A 351 8.11 29.99 -14.81
N GLU A 352 9.01 29.11 -15.21
CA GLU A 352 10.21 29.45 -15.99
C GLU A 352 10.58 28.34 -16.97
N LEU A 353 11.11 28.73 -18.13
CA LEU A 353 11.66 27.81 -19.13
C LEU A 353 13.15 27.60 -18.86
N HIS A 354 13.54 26.34 -18.68
CA HIS A 354 14.91 25.95 -18.37
C HIS A 354 15.65 25.46 -19.62
N GLU A 355 16.88 25.93 -19.86
CA GLU A 355 17.69 25.51 -21.01
C GLU A 355 17.85 23.98 -21.15
N GLY A 356 17.95 23.26 -20.02
CA GLY A 356 18.10 21.80 -19.97
C GLY A 356 16.79 21.01 -20.03
N HIS A 357 15.62 21.67 -20.04
CA HIS A 357 14.32 21.00 -19.98
C HIS A 357 13.25 21.69 -20.82
N ARG A 358 12.55 20.93 -21.68
CA ARG A 358 11.66 21.49 -22.70
C ARG A 358 10.32 22.01 -22.16
N HIS A 359 9.86 21.49 -21.02
CA HIS A 359 8.60 21.92 -20.42
C HIS A 359 8.80 23.11 -19.50
N GLU A 360 7.74 23.90 -19.35
CA GLU A 360 7.71 25.00 -18.39
C GLU A 360 7.77 24.41 -16.97
N LEU A 361 8.79 24.83 -16.22
CA LEU A 361 8.94 24.39 -14.84
C LEU A 361 8.10 25.30 -13.96
N THR A 362 7.28 24.71 -13.10
CA THR A 362 6.47 25.45 -12.13
C THR A 362 7.17 25.48 -10.79
N LEU A 363 7.19 26.64 -10.15
CA LEU A 363 7.74 26.80 -8.81
C LEU A 363 6.81 26.11 -7.79
N VAL A 364 7.29 25.04 -7.16
CA VAL A 364 6.58 24.26 -6.14
C VAL A 364 7.26 24.39 -4.79
N SER A 365 6.46 24.32 -3.72
CA SER A 365 6.91 24.29 -2.32
C SER A 365 6.67 22.91 -1.71
N GLU A 366 7.24 22.65 -0.54
CA GLU A 366 7.04 21.40 0.21
C GLU A 366 5.56 21.06 0.47
N GLY A 367 4.73 22.07 0.74
CA GLY A 367 3.28 21.87 0.94
C GLY A 367 2.48 21.62 -0.33
N THR A 368 3.06 21.83 -1.52
CA THR A 368 2.37 21.75 -2.82
C THR A 368 3.00 20.74 -3.79
N GLY A 369 3.98 19.94 -3.34
CA GLY A 369 4.60 18.88 -4.15
C GLY A 369 6.14 18.80 -4.10
N GLY A 370 6.83 19.78 -3.51
CA GLY A 370 8.30 19.88 -3.42
C GLY A 370 8.89 19.22 -2.16
N GLY A 371 8.78 17.89 -2.05
CA GLY A 371 9.48 17.14 -0.98
C GLY A 371 11.01 17.14 -1.17
N PRO A 372 11.77 16.33 -0.40
CA PRO A 372 13.19 16.13 -0.70
C PRO A 372 13.36 15.49 -2.09
N PHE A 373 14.13 16.15 -2.96
CA PHE A 373 14.34 15.78 -4.36
C PHE A 373 15.82 15.67 -4.72
N ILE A 374 16.12 15.15 -5.91
CA ILE A 374 17.46 15.20 -6.51
C ILE A 374 17.36 16.11 -7.74
N CYS A 375 18.11 17.20 -7.74
CA CYS A 375 18.11 18.16 -8.83
C CYS A 375 18.63 17.52 -10.11
N CYS A 376 17.82 17.48 -11.16
CA CYS A 376 18.15 16.86 -12.43
C CYS A 376 19.21 17.61 -13.25
N ASP A 377 19.61 18.82 -12.85
CA ASP A 377 20.68 19.59 -13.50
C ASP A 377 22.05 19.37 -12.83
N CYS A 378 22.10 19.29 -11.50
CA CYS A 378 23.35 19.18 -10.73
C CYS A 378 23.54 17.86 -9.98
N ASP A 379 22.57 16.94 -10.01
CA ASP A 379 22.56 15.66 -9.30
C ASP A 379 22.71 15.79 -7.77
N GLU A 380 22.45 16.98 -7.22
CA GLU A 380 22.50 17.24 -5.78
C GLU A 380 21.11 17.18 -5.14
N GLN A 381 21.05 16.74 -3.89
CA GLN A 381 19.82 16.69 -3.11
C GLN A 381 19.28 18.10 -2.83
N GLY A 382 17.99 18.33 -3.08
CA GLY A 382 17.25 19.53 -2.72
C GLY A 382 16.09 19.22 -1.78
N SER A 383 15.54 20.25 -1.15
CA SER A 383 14.30 20.18 -0.37
C SER A 383 13.63 21.54 -0.36
N GLY A 384 12.32 21.59 -0.14
CA GLY A 384 11.56 22.83 -0.06
C GLY A 384 11.14 23.34 -1.44
N TRP A 385 11.67 24.49 -1.85
CA TRP A 385 11.30 25.11 -3.13
C TRP A 385 12.08 24.53 -4.30
N ALA A 386 11.35 24.06 -5.31
CA ALA A 386 11.89 23.51 -6.54
C ALA A 386 11.16 24.07 -7.74
N TYR A 387 11.82 24.11 -8.88
CA TYR A 387 11.13 24.22 -10.16
C TYR A 387 10.89 22.80 -10.66
N GLN A 388 9.62 22.38 -10.61
CA GLN A 388 9.18 21.05 -10.98
C GLN A 388 8.39 21.14 -12.28
N CYS A 389 8.74 20.27 -13.22
CA CYS A 389 7.88 19.97 -14.35
C CYS A 389 6.72 19.09 -13.87
N LEU A 390 5.51 19.63 -13.88
CA LEU A 390 4.31 18.88 -13.49
C LEU A 390 3.97 17.76 -14.49
N GLU A 391 4.54 17.79 -15.69
CA GLU A 391 4.30 16.79 -16.73
C GLU A 391 5.20 15.56 -16.59
N CYS A 392 6.47 15.73 -16.20
CA CYS A 392 7.45 14.63 -16.20
C CYS A 392 8.26 14.48 -14.91
N GLY A 393 7.99 15.29 -13.88
CA GLY A 393 8.70 15.22 -12.59
C GLY A 393 10.17 15.68 -12.66
N TYR A 394 10.56 16.43 -13.70
CA TYR A 394 11.89 17.04 -13.77
C TYR A 394 12.00 18.16 -12.73
N GLU A 395 12.86 17.97 -11.74
CA GLU A 395 12.99 18.85 -10.59
C GLU A 395 14.38 19.48 -10.57
N VAL A 396 14.44 20.80 -10.48
CA VAL A 396 15.70 21.52 -10.33
C VAL A 396 15.63 22.51 -9.18
N HIS A 397 16.78 22.76 -8.55
CA HIS A 397 16.88 23.82 -7.56
C HIS A 397 16.50 25.16 -8.18
N THR A 398 15.93 26.07 -7.38
CA THR A 398 15.64 27.45 -7.78
C THR A 398 16.85 28.20 -8.34
N LYS A 399 18.07 27.81 -7.93
CA LYS A 399 19.35 28.37 -8.40
C LYS A 399 19.90 27.71 -9.67
N CYS A 400 19.45 26.51 -9.99
CA CYS A 400 19.88 25.78 -11.19
C CYS A 400 19.07 26.19 -12.43
N VAL A 401 18.02 26.99 -12.27
CA VAL A 401 17.24 27.48 -13.41
C VAL A 401 18.03 28.49 -14.22
N ARG A 402 18.46 28.05 -15.40
CA ARG A 402 18.97 28.89 -16.49
C ARG A 402 17.81 29.35 -17.36
N ALA A 403 17.25 30.51 -17.01
CA ALA A 403 16.14 31.13 -17.73
C ALA A 403 16.56 31.52 -19.15
N VAL A 404 15.79 31.08 -20.14
CA VAL A 404 15.98 31.49 -21.53
C VAL A 404 15.26 32.83 -21.74
N ALA A 405 15.98 33.87 -22.18
CA ALA A 405 15.38 35.19 -22.41
C ALA A 405 14.30 35.10 -23.52
N PRO A 406 13.14 35.76 -23.34
CA PRO A 406 12.13 35.86 -24.39
C PRO A 406 12.64 36.84 -25.46
N GLY A 407 13.53 36.38 -26.33
CA GLY A 407 14.19 37.26 -27.31
C GLY A 407 15.26 36.65 -28.20
N SER A 408 15.62 35.37 -28.07
CA SER A 408 16.55 34.69 -29.01
C SER A 408 15.89 33.57 -29.82
N VAL A 409 14.61 33.73 -30.14
CA VAL A 409 13.99 33.10 -31.31
C VAL A 409 13.36 34.24 -32.11
N GLU A 410 14.09 34.74 -33.10
CA GLU A 410 13.56 35.71 -34.06
C GLU A 410 12.37 35.10 -34.81
N GLY A 411 11.25 35.82 -34.77
CA GLY A 411 9.98 35.46 -35.42
C GLY A 411 8.92 36.48 -35.05
N SER A 412 9.18 37.75 -35.39
CA SER A 412 8.36 38.92 -35.06
C SER A 412 6.90 38.83 -35.52
N LEU A 413 5.95 38.94 -34.59
CA LEU A 413 4.55 39.28 -34.87
C LEU A 413 4.19 40.63 -34.22
N ASN A 414 4.30 41.70 -35.01
CA ASN A 414 3.58 42.95 -34.78
C ASN A 414 2.23 42.85 -35.52
N LEU A 415 1.13 42.75 -34.78
CA LEU A 415 -0.23 42.88 -35.31
C LEU A 415 -0.52 44.36 -35.65
N LYS A 416 -0.55 44.68 -36.95
CA LYS A 416 -1.36 45.78 -37.49
C LYS A 416 -2.47 45.20 -38.34
N MET A 417 -3.71 45.55 -37.99
CA MET A 417 -4.90 45.33 -38.81
C MET A 417 -4.71 45.94 -40.21
N GLY A 418 -4.99 45.16 -41.25
CA GLY A 418 -5.08 45.67 -42.62
C GLY A 418 -5.13 44.56 -43.68
N ALA A 419 -6.33 44.37 -44.23
CA ALA A 419 -6.72 43.82 -45.53
C ALA A 419 -5.69 43.07 -46.42
N GLU A 420 -6.14 41.90 -46.89
CA GLU A 420 -5.85 41.24 -48.18
C GLU A 420 -4.39 41.24 -48.69
N LYS A 421 -3.70 40.09 -48.55
CA LYS A 421 -3.09 39.33 -49.67
C LYS A 421 -2.28 38.12 -49.21
N ASP A 422 -2.44 37.04 -49.98
CA ASP A 422 -1.52 35.95 -50.30
C ASP A 422 -0.83 35.20 -49.15
N PHE A 423 -1.30 33.96 -48.95
CA PHE A 423 -0.69 32.92 -48.11
C PHE A 423 0.74 32.59 -48.59
N THR A 424 1.73 32.85 -47.74
CA THR A 424 3.02 32.15 -47.77
C THR A 424 3.13 31.28 -46.52
N MET A 425 3.34 29.99 -46.75
CA MET A 425 3.44 28.92 -45.74
C MET A 425 4.68 29.14 -44.85
N ASP A 426 4.51 29.00 -43.53
CA ASP A 426 5.59 29.01 -42.54
C ASP A 426 5.95 27.55 -42.19
N GLU A 427 7.23 27.19 -42.35
CA GLU A 427 7.75 25.82 -42.20
C GLU A 427 7.98 25.49 -40.71
N GLY A 428 7.04 24.85 -40.03
CA GLY A 428 7.32 24.36 -38.67
C GLY A 428 6.20 23.70 -37.86
N THR A 429 4.93 23.96 -38.17
CA THR A 429 3.80 23.25 -37.54
C THR A 429 3.57 21.91 -38.21
N LEU A 430 3.31 20.85 -37.42
CA LEU A 430 2.66 19.64 -37.93
C LEU A 430 1.37 20.07 -38.63
N GLU A 431 1.36 20.03 -39.96
CA GLU A 431 0.12 20.08 -40.72
C GLU A 431 -0.69 18.84 -40.31
N ILE A 432 -1.94 19.07 -39.92
CA ILE A 432 -2.85 18.01 -39.45
C ILE A 432 -2.89 16.91 -40.53
N GLY A 433 -2.53 15.68 -40.15
CA GLY A 433 -2.56 14.53 -41.05
C GLY A 433 -1.28 14.27 -41.85
N MET A 434 -0.11 14.75 -41.41
CA MET A 434 1.19 14.35 -41.99
C MET A 434 1.36 12.82 -41.97
N GLU A 435 1.70 12.25 -43.13
CA GLU A 435 2.00 10.83 -43.30
C GLU A 435 3.52 10.59 -43.30
N TYR A 436 3.99 9.73 -42.40
CA TYR A 436 5.38 9.31 -42.28
C TYR A 436 5.55 7.88 -42.79
N ARG A 437 6.66 7.62 -43.49
CA ARG A 437 7.10 6.27 -43.92
C ARG A 437 8.39 5.83 -43.24
N THR A 438 8.70 6.44 -42.11
CA THR A 438 9.99 6.35 -41.43
C THR A 438 9.92 5.39 -40.25
N VAL A 439 9.31 4.21 -40.45
CA VAL A 439 9.29 3.15 -39.45
C VAL A 439 10.69 2.58 -39.30
N SER A 440 11.26 2.74 -38.12
CA SER A 440 12.62 2.34 -37.75
C SER A 440 12.67 0.87 -37.35
N GLY A 441 11.71 0.43 -36.52
CA GLY A 441 11.64 -0.92 -36.00
C GLY A 441 10.30 -1.27 -35.38
N VAL A 442 10.07 -2.55 -35.20
CA VAL A 442 8.87 -3.13 -34.58
C VAL A 442 9.33 -4.10 -33.50
N ALA A 443 8.87 -3.91 -32.27
CA ALA A 443 9.23 -4.72 -31.11
C ALA A 443 7.98 -5.04 -30.28
N GLY A 444 7.57 -6.32 -30.26
CA GLY A 444 6.35 -6.74 -29.58
C GLY A 444 5.13 -5.91 -30.06
N PRO A 445 4.37 -5.26 -29.17
CA PRO A 445 3.25 -4.39 -29.52
C PRO A 445 3.64 -2.96 -29.97
N LEU A 446 4.93 -2.64 -30.01
CA LEU A 446 5.44 -1.29 -30.24
C LEU A 446 5.99 -1.12 -31.67
N VAL A 447 5.77 0.07 -32.22
CA VAL A 447 6.30 0.54 -33.51
C VAL A 447 7.10 1.81 -33.25
N ILE A 448 8.36 1.82 -33.66
CA ILE A 448 9.28 2.94 -33.46
C ILE A 448 9.39 3.71 -34.78
N LEU A 449 9.11 5.01 -34.74
CA LEU A 449 9.24 5.93 -35.86
C LEU A 449 10.42 6.88 -35.62
N ASP A 450 11.20 7.14 -36.67
CA ASP A 450 12.26 8.14 -36.68
C ASP A 450 11.85 9.34 -37.54
N LYS A 451 12.48 10.51 -37.34
CA LYS A 451 12.28 11.73 -38.15
C LYS A 451 10.84 12.26 -38.11
N VAL A 452 10.14 12.06 -37.00
CA VAL A 452 8.81 12.65 -36.78
C VAL A 452 8.99 14.06 -36.28
N LYS A 453 8.27 15.02 -36.87
CA LYS A 453 8.35 16.43 -36.47
C LYS A 453 7.26 16.71 -35.45
N GLY A 454 7.63 17.14 -34.24
CA GLY A 454 6.69 17.59 -33.20
C GLY A 454 5.64 16.59 -32.67
N PRO A 455 5.91 15.27 -32.55
CA PRO A 455 4.90 14.32 -32.05
C PRO A 455 4.50 14.66 -30.61
N LYS A 456 3.21 14.49 -30.28
CA LYS A 456 2.68 14.75 -28.94
C LYS A 456 2.50 13.45 -28.14
N TYR A 457 2.61 13.56 -26.81
CA TYR A 457 2.30 12.46 -25.90
C TYR A 457 0.81 12.07 -25.98
N GLN A 458 0.51 10.78 -25.93
CA GLN A 458 -0.85 10.21 -26.05
C GLN A 458 -1.61 10.54 -27.34
N GLU A 459 -0.93 11.07 -28.36
CA GLU A 459 -1.51 11.36 -29.66
C GLU A 459 -1.93 10.07 -30.37
N ILE A 460 -3.08 10.11 -31.06
CA ILE A 460 -3.53 9.00 -31.89
C ILE A 460 -2.87 9.05 -33.26
N VAL A 461 -2.47 7.87 -33.73
CA VAL A 461 -1.95 7.67 -35.08
C VAL A 461 -2.74 6.61 -35.83
N ASN A 462 -2.90 6.81 -37.13
CA ASN A 462 -3.50 5.85 -38.04
C ASN A 462 -2.39 5.19 -38.86
N ILE A 463 -2.23 3.88 -38.70
CA ILE A 463 -1.22 3.07 -39.38
C ILE A 463 -1.88 2.37 -40.57
N ARG A 464 -1.45 2.70 -41.78
CA ARG A 464 -1.85 2.02 -43.03
C ARG A 464 -0.76 1.03 -43.42
N LEU A 465 -1.09 -0.24 -43.38
CA LEU A 465 -0.21 -1.34 -43.79
C LEU A 465 -0.10 -1.41 -45.32
N GLY A 466 0.90 -2.13 -45.82
CA GLY A 466 1.10 -2.33 -47.26
C GLY A 466 -0.02 -3.11 -47.96
N ASP A 467 -0.83 -3.87 -47.21
CA ASP A 467 -2.03 -4.56 -47.70
C ASP A 467 -3.27 -3.64 -47.78
N GLY A 468 -3.15 -2.38 -47.34
CA GLY A 468 -4.23 -1.41 -47.28
C GLY A 468 -5.07 -1.47 -45.99
N THR A 469 -4.78 -2.39 -45.07
CA THR A 469 -5.47 -2.43 -43.77
C THR A 469 -5.05 -1.25 -42.91
N THR A 470 -6.01 -0.70 -42.16
CA THR A 470 -5.79 0.40 -41.23
C THR A 470 -5.85 -0.09 -39.79
N ARG A 471 -4.87 0.31 -39.00
CA ARG A 471 -4.78 0.08 -37.56
C ARG A 471 -4.66 1.40 -36.84
N ARG A 472 -5.06 1.44 -35.57
CA ARG A 472 -4.90 2.62 -34.72
C ARG A 472 -3.76 2.36 -33.74
N GLY A 473 -3.04 3.43 -33.41
CA GLY A 473 -2.04 3.40 -32.37
C GLY A 473 -2.07 4.67 -31.53
N GLN A 474 -1.39 4.61 -30.40
CA GLN A 474 -1.21 5.73 -29.49
C GLN A 474 0.28 5.95 -29.26
N VAL A 475 0.70 7.22 -29.28
CA VAL A 475 2.07 7.60 -28.93
C VAL A 475 2.26 7.43 -27.42
N LEU A 476 3.22 6.57 -27.04
CA LEU A 476 3.59 6.34 -25.64
C LEU A 476 4.79 7.16 -25.20
N GLU A 477 5.75 7.38 -26.09
CA GLU A 477 6.99 8.07 -25.74
C GLU A 477 7.50 8.87 -26.93
N VAL A 478 8.07 10.03 -26.63
CA VAL A 478 8.65 10.94 -27.60
C VAL A 478 10.02 11.35 -27.10
N ASP A 479 11.04 11.11 -27.92
CA ASP A 479 12.41 11.57 -27.65
C ASP A 479 12.99 12.23 -28.91
N GLY A 480 13.08 13.56 -28.89
CA GLY A 480 13.57 14.34 -30.02
C GLY A 480 12.72 14.15 -31.28
N GLU A 481 13.29 13.47 -32.29
CA GLU A 481 12.62 13.13 -33.55
C GLU A 481 12.08 11.68 -33.57
N LYS A 482 12.20 10.95 -32.46
CA LYS A 482 11.71 9.58 -32.32
C LYS A 482 10.37 9.55 -31.61
N ALA A 483 9.48 8.70 -32.10
CA ALA A 483 8.20 8.42 -31.47
C ALA A 483 8.00 6.91 -31.31
N VAL A 484 7.67 6.47 -30.10
CA VAL A 484 7.27 5.10 -29.80
C VAL A 484 5.74 5.04 -29.80
N VAL A 485 5.19 4.30 -30.73
CA VAL A 485 3.76 4.11 -30.92
C VAL A 485 3.37 2.70 -30.50
N GLN A 486 2.35 2.58 -29.68
CA GLN A 486 1.71 1.31 -29.37
C GLN A 486 0.53 1.06 -30.31
N VAL A 487 0.46 -0.10 -30.95
CA VAL A 487 -0.59 -0.44 -31.93
C VAL A 487 -1.70 -1.26 -31.28
N PHE A 488 -2.94 -0.78 -31.32
CA PHE A 488 -4.07 -1.42 -30.65
C PHE A 488 -4.37 -2.81 -31.21
N GLU A 489 -4.41 -2.97 -32.54
CA GLU A 489 -4.70 -4.25 -33.19
C GLU A 489 -3.48 -5.19 -33.30
N GLY A 490 -2.36 -4.82 -32.68
CA GLY A 490 -1.09 -5.55 -32.73
C GLY A 490 -0.23 -5.22 -33.94
N THR A 491 0.97 -5.79 -34.00
CA THR A 491 2.02 -5.44 -34.98
C THR A 491 2.22 -6.47 -36.10
N SER A 492 1.44 -7.55 -36.10
CA SER A 492 1.52 -8.62 -37.10
C SER A 492 1.30 -8.08 -38.51
N GLY A 493 2.29 -8.23 -39.40
CA GLY A 493 2.20 -7.79 -40.80
C GLY A 493 2.61 -6.33 -41.06
N ILE A 494 3.10 -5.61 -40.05
CA ILE A 494 3.70 -4.29 -40.24
C ILE A 494 5.09 -4.45 -40.88
N ASP A 495 5.29 -3.80 -42.03
CA ASP A 495 6.57 -3.71 -42.73
C ASP A 495 7.20 -2.32 -42.55
N ASN A 496 8.53 -2.22 -42.64
CA ASN A 496 9.23 -0.96 -42.45
C ASN A 496 9.20 -0.07 -43.71
N LYS A 497 8.96 -0.64 -44.91
CA LYS A 497 9.04 0.10 -46.18
C LYS A 497 7.69 0.58 -46.70
N TYR A 498 6.68 -0.27 -46.65
CA TYR A 498 5.37 0.03 -47.24
C TYR A 498 4.34 0.57 -46.24
N THR A 499 4.63 0.48 -44.94
CA THR A 499 3.72 1.02 -43.91
C THR A 499 3.82 2.55 -43.86
N THR A 500 2.65 3.19 -43.81
CA THR A 500 2.49 4.63 -43.62
C THR A 500 1.83 4.89 -42.28
N VAL A 501 2.33 5.87 -41.53
CA VAL A 501 1.79 6.27 -40.24
C VAL A 501 1.37 7.73 -40.32
N GLN A 502 0.08 7.98 -40.11
CA GLN A 502 -0.51 9.30 -40.13
C GLN A 502 -0.75 9.78 -38.70
N PHE A 503 -0.19 10.93 -38.34
CA PHE A 503 -0.38 11.57 -37.04
C PHE A 503 -1.61 12.48 -37.09
N THR A 504 -2.51 12.33 -36.11
CA THR A 504 -3.80 13.04 -36.12
C THR A 504 -3.76 14.40 -35.44
N GLY A 505 -2.76 14.66 -34.59
CA GLY A 505 -2.62 15.88 -33.79
C GLY A 505 -3.50 15.94 -32.54
N GLU A 506 -4.33 14.91 -32.31
CA GLU A 506 -5.30 14.85 -31.21
C GLU A 506 -5.11 13.59 -30.35
N VAL A 507 -5.55 13.68 -29.08
CA VAL A 507 -5.65 12.54 -28.16
C VAL A 507 -6.86 11.66 -28.50
N LEU A 508 -6.93 10.49 -27.87
CA LEU A 508 -8.04 9.55 -28.11
C LEU A 508 -9.36 10.11 -27.57
N LYS A 509 -10.24 10.49 -28.49
CA LYS A 509 -11.61 10.93 -28.17
C LYS A 509 -12.61 9.85 -28.55
N THR A 510 -13.60 9.63 -27.69
CA THR A 510 -14.73 8.75 -27.98
C THR A 510 -15.93 9.57 -28.45
N PRO A 511 -16.65 9.13 -29.50
CA PRO A 511 -17.93 9.71 -29.88
C PRO A 511 -18.98 9.33 -28.83
N VAL A 512 -19.59 10.32 -28.17
CA VAL A 512 -20.67 10.11 -27.20
C VAL A 512 -22.00 10.61 -27.74
N SER A 513 -23.07 9.89 -27.42
CA SER A 513 -24.45 10.21 -27.81
C SER A 513 -25.43 9.46 -26.91
N LEU A 514 -26.63 10.00 -26.73
CA LEU A 514 -27.73 9.29 -26.06
C LEU A 514 -28.13 8.01 -26.79
N ASP A 515 -27.90 7.94 -28.11
CA ASP A 515 -28.19 6.78 -28.96
C ASP A 515 -27.30 5.56 -28.67
N MET A 516 -26.34 5.68 -27.73
CA MET A 516 -25.51 4.57 -27.26
C MET A 516 -26.24 3.63 -26.32
N LEU A 517 -27.34 4.06 -25.70
CA LEU A 517 -28.21 3.20 -24.89
C LEU A 517 -28.89 2.16 -25.80
N GLY A 518 -28.85 0.88 -25.42
CA GLY A 518 -29.36 -0.21 -26.24
C GLY A 518 -28.42 -0.74 -27.32
N ARG A 519 -27.18 -0.23 -27.39
CA ARG A 519 -26.19 -0.62 -28.40
C ARG A 519 -25.06 -1.46 -27.80
N ILE A 520 -24.44 -2.26 -28.67
CA ILE A 520 -23.28 -3.09 -28.33
C ILE A 520 -22.06 -2.64 -29.13
N PHE A 521 -20.98 -2.35 -28.42
CA PHE A 521 -19.70 -1.91 -28.95
C PHE A 521 -18.58 -2.91 -28.61
N ASN A 522 -17.51 -2.90 -29.39
CA ASN A 522 -16.28 -3.58 -29.03
C ASN A 522 -15.43 -2.73 -28.06
N GLY A 523 -14.30 -3.27 -27.58
CA GLY A 523 -13.37 -2.55 -26.69
C GLY A 523 -12.76 -1.27 -27.28
N SER A 524 -12.83 -1.12 -28.61
CA SER A 524 -12.37 0.03 -29.39
C SER A 524 -13.45 1.11 -29.63
N GLY A 525 -14.68 0.90 -29.15
CA GLY A 525 -15.83 1.79 -29.34
C GLY A 525 -16.55 1.65 -30.69
N LYS A 526 -16.28 0.60 -31.48
CA LYS A 526 -16.93 0.32 -32.77
C LYS A 526 -18.18 -0.55 -32.54
N PRO A 527 -19.32 -0.28 -33.21
CA PRO A 527 -20.53 -1.07 -33.02
C PRO A 527 -20.36 -2.50 -33.57
N ILE A 528 -20.84 -3.49 -32.82
CA ILE A 528 -20.80 -4.93 -33.19
C ILE A 528 -22.20 -5.56 -33.30
N ASP A 529 -23.24 -4.73 -33.14
CA ASP A 529 -24.65 -5.12 -33.22
C ASP A 529 -25.22 -5.08 -34.66
N ASN A 530 -24.38 -4.91 -35.67
CA ASN A 530 -24.77 -4.63 -37.07
C ASN A 530 -25.62 -3.37 -37.25
N GLY A 531 -25.71 -2.50 -36.24
CA GLY A 531 -26.32 -1.18 -36.37
C GLY A 531 -25.41 -0.21 -37.13
N PRO A 532 -25.94 0.95 -37.56
CA PRO A 532 -25.14 1.98 -38.19
C PRO A 532 -24.10 2.57 -37.21
N PRO A 533 -23.05 3.22 -37.73
CA PRO A 533 -22.17 4.07 -36.92
C PRO A 533 -22.98 5.10 -36.13
N ILE A 534 -22.55 5.37 -34.90
CA ILE A 534 -23.19 6.33 -34.01
C ILE A 534 -22.99 7.74 -34.60
N LEU A 535 -24.04 8.57 -34.55
CA LEU A 535 -23.92 10.01 -34.78
C LEU A 535 -23.60 10.68 -33.44
N PRO A 536 -22.36 11.15 -33.22
CA PRO A 536 -21.98 11.75 -31.95
C PRO A 536 -22.62 13.13 -31.76
N GLU A 537 -23.02 13.41 -30.53
CA GLU A 537 -23.37 14.76 -30.08
C GLU A 537 -22.10 15.53 -29.70
N ALA A 538 -21.12 14.83 -29.11
CA ALA A 538 -19.83 15.37 -28.74
C ALA A 538 -18.70 14.32 -28.88
N TYR A 539 -17.46 14.81 -28.93
CA TYR A 539 -16.25 13.99 -28.85
C TYR A 539 -15.53 14.32 -27.55
N LEU A 540 -15.50 13.36 -26.62
CA LEU A 540 -14.89 13.53 -25.30
C LEU A 540 -13.61 12.71 -25.18
N ASP A 541 -12.62 13.25 -24.47
CA ASP A 541 -11.38 12.53 -24.15
C ASP A 541 -11.67 11.33 -23.23
N ILE A 542 -11.13 10.16 -23.58
CA ILE A 542 -11.32 8.94 -22.80
C ILE A 542 -10.64 8.98 -21.42
N SER A 543 -9.59 9.80 -21.29
CA SER A 543 -8.85 9.97 -20.03
C SER A 543 -9.72 10.60 -18.95
N GLY A 544 -10.78 11.30 -19.37
CA GLY A 544 -11.70 12.01 -18.47
C GLY A 544 -11.04 13.24 -17.84
N SER A 545 -11.71 13.80 -16.84
CA SER A 545 -11.19 14.92 -16.06
C SER A 545 -11.33 14.64 -14.57
N SER A 546 -10.36 15.10 -13.79
CA SER A 546 -10.43 14.98 -12.33
C SER A 546 -11.56 15.85 -11.78
N ILE A 547 -12.46 15.24 -11.00
CA ILE A 547 -13.56 15.96 -10.34
C ILE A 547 -12.98 16.74 -9.16
N ASN A 548 -13.28 18.04 -9.07
CA ASN A 548 -12.88 18.90 -7.97
C ASN A 548 -13.43 18.36 -6.64
N PRO A 549 -12.57 18.06 -5.63
CA PRO A 549 -13.02 17.52 -4.35
C PRO A 549 -14.04 18.39 -3.61
N SER A 550 -13.97 19.72 -3.77
CA SER A 550 -14.92 20.65 -3.12
C SER A 550 -16.32 20.62 -3.71
N GLU A 551 -16.44 20.23 -4.98
CA GLU A 551 -17.72 20.12 -5.69
C GLU A 551 -18.33 18.71 -5.56
N ARG A 552 -17.64 17.77 -4.89
CA ARG A 552 -18.17 16.42 -4.68
C ARG A 552 -19.21 16.42 -3.56
N THR A 553 -20.40 15.93 -3.88
CA THR A 553 -21.45 15.70 -2.88
C THR A 553 -21.30 14.30 -2.28
N TYR A 554 -21.45 14.19 -0.96
CA TYR A 554 -21.33 12.93 -0.25
C TYR A 554 -22.50 11.97 -0.59
N PRO A 555 -22.24 10.67 -0.88
CA PRO A 555 -23.29 9.67 -1.11
C PRO A 555 -24.12 9.31 0.14
N GLU A 556 -25.42 9.53 0.08
CA GLU A 556 -26.36 9.19 1.17
C GLU A 556 -27.51 8.27 0.76
N GLU A 557 -27.87 8.20 -0.53
CA GLU A 557 -29.00 7.38 -0.99
C GLU A 557 -28.57 5.92 -1.17
N MET A 558 -29.32 4.97 -0.59
CA MET A 558 -29.06 3.54 -0.77
C MET A 558 -29.56 3.03 -2.13
N ILE A 559 -28.74 2.24 -2.81
CA ILE A 559 -29.14 1.40 -3.94
C ILE A 559 -29.60 0.04 -3.39
N GLN A 560 -30.81 -0.36 -3.77
CA GLN A 560 -31.32 -1.69 -3.51
C GLN A 560 -30.87 -2.60 -4.66
N THR A 561 -30.07 -3.61 -4.35
CA THR A 561 -29.58 -4.60 -5.34
C THR A 561 -30.50 -5.79 -5.47
N GLY A 562 -31.43 -5.99 -4.52
CA GLY A 562 -32.31 -7.16 -4.47
C GLY A 562 -31.66 -8.36 -3.80
N ILE A 563 -30.34 -8.34 -3.56
CA ILE A 563 -29.60 -9.40 -2.88
C ILE A 563 -29.53 -9.10 -1.39
N SER A 564 -30.19 -9.92 -0.58
CA SER A 564 -30.30 -9.70 0.86
C SER A 564 -28.94 -9.58 1.59
N THR A 565 -27.93 -10.37 1.19
CA THR A 565 -26.58 -10.33 1.76
C THR A 565 -25.87 -9.00 1.47
N ILE A 566 -26.08 -8.40 0.30
CA ILE A 566 -25.51 -7.10 -0.06
C ILE A 566 -26.31 -5.99 0.61
N ASP A 567 -27.63 -6.01 0.46
CA ASP A 567 -28.51 -4.92 0.90
C ASP A 567 -28.49 -4.74 2.43
N VAL A 568 -28.44 -5.82 3.23
CA VAL A 568 -28.49 -5.73 4.71
C VAL A 568 -27.10 -5.69 5.35
N MET A 569 -26.13 -6.46 4.84
CA MET A 569 -24.82 -6.56 5.50
C MET A 569 -23.82 -5.53 4.96
N ASN A 570 -23.90 -5.21 3.68
CA ASN A 570 -22.92 -4.38 2.97
C ASN A 570 -23.62 -3.40 2.02
N SER A 571 -24.56 -2.60 2.54
CA SER A 571 -25.41 -1.73 1.74
C SER A 571 -24.58 -0.80 0.85
N ILE A 572 -25.01 -0.62 -0.40
CA ILE A 572 -24.31 0.19 -1.40
C ILE A 572 -24.97 1.57 -1.47
N ALA A 573 -24.16 2.62 -1.34
CA ALA A 573 -24.60 4.00 -1.54
C ALA A 573 -24.51 4.41 -3.02
N ARG A 574 -25.39 5.30 -3.45
CA ARG A 574 -25.44 5.84 -4.80
C ARG A 574 -24.28 6.80 -5.06
N GLY A 575 -23.39 6.43 -5.97
CA GLY A 575 -22.12 7.12 -6.20
C GLY A 575 -20.91 6.40 -5.58
N GLN A 576 -21.13 5.29 -4.86
CA GLN A 576 -20.07 4.49 -4.26
C GLN A 576 -19.30 3.69 -5.31
N LYS A 577 -18.04 3.41 -5.00
CA LYS A 577 -17.19 2.45 -5.72
C LYS A 577 -16.97 1.21 -4.85
N ILE A 578 -17.57 0.08 -5.22
CA ILE A 578 -17.51 -1.17 -4.46
C ILE A 578 -17.23 -2.38 -5.36
N PRO A 579 -16.06 -3.04 -5.23
CA PRO A 579 -15.69 -4.16 -6.05
C PRO A 579 -16.34 -5.48 -5.61
N LEU A 580 -16.49 -6.41 -6.56
CA LEU A 580 -16.73 -7.84 -6.30
C LEU A 580 -15.42 -8.61 -6.42
N PHE A 581 -14.94 -9.17 -5.31
CA PHE A 581 -13.78 -10.05 -5.26
C PHE A 581 -14.24 -11.48 -5.47
N SER A 582 -13.87 -12.05 -6.60
CA SER A 582 -14.23 -13.40 -7.02
C SER A 582 -12.99 -14.24 -7.27
N ALA A 583 -13.18 -15.47 -7.70
CA ALA A 583 -12.14 -16.34 -8.20
C ALA A 583 -12.59 -17.11 -9.43
N ALA A 584 -11.61 -17.72 -10.12
CA ALA A 584 -11.86 -18.54 -11.30
C ALA A 584 -12.84 -19.68 -10.97
N GLY A 585 -13.92 -19.77 -11.76
CA GLY A 585 -14.98 -20.77 -11.63
C GLY A 585 -16.10 -20.44 -10.64
N LEU A 586 -16.07 -19.29 -9.99
CA LEU A 586 -17.18 -18.81 -9.12
C LEU A 586 -18.22 -18.02 -9.93
N PRO A 587 -19.49 -17.99 -9.50
CA PRO A 587 -20.61 -17.42 -10.27
C PRO A 587 -20.73 -15.88 -10.12
N HIS A 588 -19.64 -15.15 -10.36
CA HIS A 588 -19.61 -13.69 -10.26
C HIS A 588 -20.36 -13.00 -11.39
N ASN A 589 -20.39 -13.62 -12.57
CA ASN A 589 -21.10 -13.08 -13.73
C ASN A 589 -22.62 -13.13 -13.51
N GLU A 590 -23.11 -14.21 -12.93
CA GLU A 590 -24.52 -14.39 -12.58
C GLU A 590 -24.95 -13.41 -11.50
N ILE A 591 -24.11 -13.15 -10.50
CA ILE A 591 -24.36 -12.14 -9.48
C ILE A 591 -24.39 -10.74 -10.10
N ALA A 592 -23.44 -10.42 -10.99
CA ALA A 592 -23.41 -9.14 -11.68
C ALA A 592 -24.64 -8.90 -12.55
N ALA A 593 -25.06 -9.93 -13.30
CA ALA A 593 -26.28 -9.90 -14.09
C ALA A 593 -27.52 -9.73 -13.18
N GLN A 594 -27.57 -10.42 -12.04
CA GLN A 594 -28.62 -10.26 -11.05
C GLN A 594 -28.70 -8.81 -10.52
N ILE A 595 -27.56 -8.22 -10.15
CA ILE A 595 -27.50 -6.83 -9.70
C ILE A 595 -27.99 -5.89 -10.81
N CYS A 596 -27.57 -6.08 -12.07
CA CYS A 596 -28.05 -5.27 -13.19
C CYS A 596 -29.57 -5.30 -13.35
N ARG A 597 -30.18 -6.48 -13.24
CA ARG A 597 -31.63 -6.65 -13.40
C ARG A 597 -32.44 -6.03 -12.26
N GLN A 598 -31.89 -6.11 -11.05
CA GLN A 598 -32.62 -5.83 -9.81
C GLN A 598 -32.27 -4.46 -9.22
N ALA A 599 -31.20 -3.81 -9.70
CA ALA A 599 -30.75 -2.52 -9.23
C ALA A 599 -31.86 -1.46 -9.35
N GLY A 600 -32.22 -0.88 -8.22
CA GLY A 600 -33.17 0.21 -8.14
C GLY A 600 -32.95 1.07 -6.90
N LEU A 601 -33.68 2.18 -6.81
CA LEU A 601 -33.73 2.98 -5.60
C LEU A 601 -34.71 2.36 -4.60
N VAL A 602 -34.41 2.50 -3.30
CA VAL A 602 -35.33 2.06 -2.23
C VAL A 602 -36.64 2.86 -2.33
N LYS A 603 -37.75 2.17 -2.62
CA LYS A 603 -39.09 2.79 -2.65
C LYS A 603 -39.50 3.21 -1.24
N ARG A 604 -39.62 4.51 -1.01
CA ARG A 604 -40.10 5.07 0.28
C ARG A 604 -41.58 4.72 0.46
N LEU A 605 -41.91 4.00 1.53
CA LEU A 605 -43.29 3.59 1.86
C LEU A 605 -44.24 4.76 2.19
N GLU A 606 -43.74 5.98 2.43
CA GLU A 606 -44.55 7.11 2.94
C GLU A 606 -45.06 8.09 1.87
N LYS A 607 -44.77 7.88 0.56
CA LYS A 607 -45.31 8.73 -0.51
C LYS A 607 -45.92 7.89 -1.64
N SER A 608 -47.08 7.31 -1.38
CA SER A 608 -47.93 6.69 -2.40
C SER A 608 -49.35 7.26 -2.38
N ASP A 609 -49.48 8.59 -2.42
CA ASP A 609 -50.80 9.25 -2.54
C ASP A 609 -50.87 10.36 -3.61
N ASN A 610 -49.78 10.66 -4.33
CA ASN A 610 -49.84 11.53 -5.50
C ASN A 610 -49.40 10.75 -6.75
N LEU A 611 -50.39 10.21 -7.46
CA LEU A 611 -50.31 9.47 -8.73
C LEU A 611 -49.95 10.36 -9.94
N LEU A 612 -49.07 11.35 -9.77
CA LEU A 612 -48.55 12.18 -10.86
C LEU A 612 -47.06 12.41 -10.60
N GLU A 613 -46.22 11.93 -11.53
CA GLU A 613 -44.74 11.98 -11.57
C GLU A 613 -43.97 10.79 -10.95
N ASP A 614 -44.13 9.60 -11.54
CA ASP A 614 -43.22 8.46 -11.36
C ASP A 614 -41.95 8.61 -12.25
N HIS A 615 -41.20 9.72 -12.09
CA HIS A 615 -39.99 10.00 -12.89
C HIS A 615 -38.71 9.35 -12.31
N GLY A 616 -38.83 8.49 -11.29
CA GLY A 616 -37.68 7.96 -10.54
C GLY A 616 -37.00 6.72 -11.16
N GLU A 617 -37.76 5.82 -11.78
CA GLU A 617 -37.20 4.60 -12.39
C GLU A 617 -36.68 4.83 -13.83
N ASP A 618 -37.17 5.85 -14.54
CA ASP A 618 -36.86 6.11 -15.95
C ASP A 618 -35.49 6.77 -16.20
N ASN A 619 -34.78 7.15 -15.14
CA ASN A 619 -33.46 7.78 -15.23
C ASN A 619 -32.28 6.86 -14.86
N PHE A 620 -32.51 5.57 -14.66
CA PHE A 620 -31.43 4.61 -14.41
C PHE A 620 -30.86 4.06 -15.73
N ALA A 621 -29.54 4.09 -15.87
CA ALA A 621 -28.82 3.56 -17.03
C ALA A 621 -27.68 2.65 -16.56
N ILE A 622 -27.37 1.64 -17.36
CA ILE A 622 -26.30 0.69 -17.04
C ILE A 622 -25.25 0.76 -18.13
N VAL A 623 -24.00 0.93 -17.74
CA VAL A 623 -22.85 0.82 -18.64
C VAL A 623 -22.06 -0.40 -18.23
N PHE A 624 -21.99 -1.38 -19.12
CA PHE A 624 -21.33 -2.66 -18.85
C PHE A 624 -20.10 -2.79 -19.74
N ALA A 625 -18.94 -3.01 -19.14
CA ALA A 625 -17.68 -3.19 -19.85
C ALA A 625 -17.08 -4.56 -19.52
N ALA A 626 -16.93 -5.38 -20.56
CA ALA A 626 -16.29 -6.68 -20.51
C ALA A 626 -14.88 -6.61 -21.13
N MET A 627 -13.86 -7.10 -20.45
CA MET A 627 -12.43 -7.03 -20.80
C MET A 627 -11.83 -8.42 -20.70
N GLY A 628 -11.34 -8.95 -21.81
CA GLY A 628 -10.70 -10.27 -21.86
C GLY A 628 -11.65 -11.43 -21.52
N VAL A 629 -12.96 -11.26 -21.72
CA VAL A 629 -13.94 -12.31 -21.36
C VAL A 629 -14.04 -13.39 -22.44
N ASN A 630 -14.42 -14.59 -22.03
CA ASN A 630 -14.70 -15.68 -22.97
C ASN A 630 -15.98 -15.41 -23.76
N MET A 631 -16.07 -16.00 -24.96
CA MET A 631 -17.27 -15.89 -25.81
C MET A 631 -18.54 -16.36 -25.09
N GLU A 632 -18.45 -17.43 -24.29
CA GLU A 632 -19.59 -17.94 -23.50
C GLU A 632 -20.10 -16.91 -22.50
N THR A 633 -19.19 -16.22 -21.80
CA THR A 633 -19.53 -15.16 -20.85
C THR A 633 -20.15 -13.95 -21.56
N ALA A 634 -19.60 -13.54 -22.70
CA ALA A 634 -20.16 -12.46 -23.50
C ALA A 634 -21.58 -12.79 -24.00
N GLN A 635 -21.80 -14.02 -24.48
CA GLN A 635 -23.11 -14.50 -24.89
C GLN A 635 -24.09 -14.59 -23.72
N PHE A 636 -23.62 -15.01 -22.54
CA PHE A 636 -24.43 -15.05 -21.32
C PHE A 636 -25.00 -13.67 -20.99
N PHE A 637 -24.15 -12.64 -20.89
CA PHE A 637 -24.60 -11.27 -20.60
C PHE A 637 -25.53 -10.72 -21.69
N LYS A 638 -25.18 -10.94 -22.96
CA LYS A 638 -26.03 -10.50 -24.08
C LYS A 638 -27.43 -11.12 -24.00
N ARG A 639 -27.51 -12.44 -23.83
CA ARG A 639 -28.79 -13.15 -23.73
C ARG A 639 -29.58 -12.70 -22.50
N ASP A 640 -28.91 -12.53 -21.36
CA ASP A 640 -29.55 -12.09 -20.13
C ASP A 640 -30.17 -10.68 -20.27
N PHE A 641 -29.44 -9.74 -20.88
CA PHE A 641 -29.97 -8.38 -21.09
C PHE A 641 -31.07 -8.31 -22.15
N GLU A 642 -31.03 -9.18 -23.17
CA GLU A 642 -32.08 -9.32 -24.18
C GLU A 642 -33.37 -9.96 -23.62
N GLU A 643 -33.26 -11.05 -22.84
CA GLU A 643 -34.41 -11.78 -22.28
C GLU A 643 -35.17 -10.95 -21.24
N ASN A 644 -34.46 -10.13 -20.45
CA ASN A 644 -35.06 -9.34 -19.38
C ASN A 644 -35.55 -7.95 -19.84
N GLY A 645 -35.48 -7.64 -21.14
CA GLY A 645 -35.93 -6.35 -21.69
C GLY A 645 -35.15 -5.13 -21.18
N SER A 646 -34.03 -5.34 -20.49
CA SER A 646 -33.19 -4.27 -19.93
C SER A 646 -32.26 -3.66 -20.97
N MET A 647 -32.16 -4.27 -22.16
CA MET A 647 -31.27 -3.84 -23.23
C MET A 647 -31.42 -2.35 -23.56
N GLU A 648 -32.64 -1.81 -23.64
CA GLU A 648 -32.89 -0.38 -23.95
C GLU A 648 -32.19 0.60 -22.99
N ARG A 649 -31.86 0.15 -21.78
CA ARG A 649 -31.22 0.97 -20.73
C ARG A 649 -29.73 0.63 -20.55
N VAL A 650 -29.20 -0.33 -21.30
CA VAL A 650 -27.84 -0.86 -21.14
C VAL A 650 -26.99 -0.47 -22.36
N THR A 651 -25.78 0.02 -22.11
CA THR A 651 -24.73 0.12 -23.13
C THR A 651 -23.66 -0.93 -22.84
N LEU A 652 -23.37 -1.79 -23.81
CA LEU A 652 -22.41 -2.88 -23.67
C LEU A 652 -21.12 -2.58 -24.43
N PHE A 653 -19.98 -2.64 -23.74
CA PHE A 653 -18.65 -2.68 -24.35
C PHE A 653 -18.08 -4.08 -24.12
N LEU A 654 -17.83 -4.82 -25.20
CA LEU A 654 -17.33 -6.18 -25.14
C LEU A 654 -15.95 -6.28 -25.78
N ASN A 655 -14.95 -6.60 -24.99
CA ASN A 655 -13.63 -7.04 -25.45
C ASN A 655 -13.46 -8.51 -25.07
N LEU A 656 -13.34 -9.35 -26.09
CA LEU A 656 -13.23 -10.78 -25.96
C LEU A 656 -11.77 -11.20 -25.71
N ALA A 657 -11.56 -12.42 -25.22
CA ALA A 657 -10.22 -12.96 -24.98
C ALA A 657 -9.34 -13.06 -26.25
N ASN A 658 -9.95 -13.21 -27.43
CA ASN A 658 -9.27 -13.22 -28.73
C ASN A 658 -8.99 -11.82 -29.29
N ASP A 659 -9.58 -10.78 -28.70
CA ASP A 659 -9.32 -9.40 -29.09
C ASP A 659 -7.97 -8.94 -28.50
N PRO A 660 -7.32 -7.95 -29.11
CA PRO A 660 -6.01 -7.46 -28.66
C PRO A 660 -6.02 -7.00 -27.21
N THR A 661 -4.91 -7.24 -26.50
CA THR A 661 -4.79 -6.93 -25.07
C THR A 661 -4.81 -5.44 -24.79
N ILE A 662 -4.36 -4.61 -25.73
CA ILE A 662 -4.32 -3.15 -25.56
C ILE A 662 -5.72 -2.53 -25.61
N GLU A 663 -6.67 -3.14 -26.33
CA GLU A 663 -8.07 -2.71 -26.27
C GLU A 663 -8.63 -2.79 -24.86
N ARG A 664 -8.15 -3.74 -24.03
CA ARG A 664 -8.56 -3.87 -22.62
C ARG A 664 -8.18 -2.65 -21.80
N ILE A 665 -7.09 -1.96 -22.15
CA ILE A 665 -6.62 -0.76 -21.43
C ILE A 665 -7.54 0.43 -21.70
N ILE A 666 -8.04 0.58 -22.93
CA ILE A 666 -8.92 1.69 -23.32
C ILE A 666 -10.40 1.40 -23.05
N THR A 667 -10.83 0.14 -23.02
CA THR A 667 -12.22 -0.27 -22.80
C THR A 667 -12.86 0.37 -21.55
N PRO A 668 -12.27 0.30 -20.34
CA PRO A 668 -12.89 0.89 -19.14
C PRO A 668 -12.94 2.41 -19.23
N ARG A 669 -11.96 3.05 -19.88
CA ARG A 669 -11.91 4.49 -20.10
C ARG A 669 -13.03 4.97 -21.03
N ILE A 670 -13.29 4.24 -22.11
CA ILE A 670 -14.41 4.50 -23.02
C ILE A 670 -15.75 4.33 -22.28
N ALA A 671 -15.89 3.26 -21.51
CA ALA A 671 -17.09 2.99 -20.74
C ALA A 671 -17.38 4.09 -19.71
N LEU A 672 -16.36 4.52 -18.95
CA LEU A 672 -16.50 5.58 -17.96
C LEU A 672 -16.78 6.94 -18.60
N THR A 673 -16.19 7.24 -19.75
CA THR A 673 -16.46 8.50 -20.47
C THR A 673 -17.91 8.54 -20.97
N THR A 674 -18.44 7.41 -21.41
CA THR A 674 -19.85 7.25 -21.75
C THR A 674 -20.73 7.41 -20.50
N ALA A 675 -20.32 6.84 -19.36
CA ALA A 675 -21.03 6.95 -18.10
C ALA A 675 -21.04 8.40 -17.56
N GLU A 676 -19.94 9.14 -17.69
CA GLU A 676 -19.83 10.55 -17.32
C GLU A 676 -20.71 11.44 -18.17
N TYR A 677 -20.75 11.22 -19.48
CA TYR A 677 -21.67 11.90 -20.37
C TYR A 677 -23.13 11.68 -19.94
N LEU A 678 -23.53 10.42 -19.77
CA LEU A 678 -24.89 10.07 -19.37
C LEU A 678 -25.26 10.61 -17.98
N ALA A 679 -24.34 10.58 -17.03
CA ALA A 679 -24.60 11.05 -15.67
C ALA A 679 -24.59 12.57 -15.56
N TYR A 680 -23.54 13.21 -16.04
CA TYR A 680 -23.29 14.62 -15.74
C TYR A 680 -23.85 15.56 -16.81
N GLU A 681 -24.01 15.14 -18.06
CA GLU A 681 -24.64 15.98 -19.10
C GLU A 681 -26.13 15.65 -19.26
N CYS A 682 -26.49 14.36 -19.27
CA CYS A 682 -27.87 13.93 -19.44
C CYS A 682 -28.65 13.75 -18.12
N GLY A 683 -27.99 13.86 -16.97
CA GLY A 683 -28.62 13.80 -15.64
C GLY A 683 -29.07 12.40 -15.20
N LYS A 684 -28.62 11.33 -15.85
CA LYS A 684 -29.00 9.94 -15.53
C LYS A 684 -28.24 9.38 -14.34
N HIS A 685 -28.79 8.33 -13.74
CA HIS A 685 -28.16 7.58 -12.64
C HIS A 685 -27.52 6.35 -13.26
N VAL A 686 -26.19 6.35 -13.34
CA VAL A 686 -25.45 5.35 -14.08
C VAL A 686 -24.85 4.33 -13.12
N LEU A 687 -25.12 3.05 -13.38
CA LEU A 687 -24.41 1.93 -12.77
C LEU A 687 -23.40 1.39 -13.77
N VAL A 688 -22.12 1.46 -13.40
CA VAL A 688 -21.02 0.96 -14.22
C VAL A 688 -20.56 -0.37 -13.67
N ILE A 689 -20.56 -1.41 -14.51
CA ILE A 689 -19.97 -2.71 -14.18
C ILE A 689 -18.75 -2.93 -15.07
N LEU A 690 -17.59 -3.15 -14.45
CA LEU A 690 -16.33 -3.42 -15.14
C LEU A 690 -15.92 -4.85 -14.83
N THR A 691 -15.82 -5.72 -15.84
CA THR A 691 -15.37 -7.11 -15.67
C THR A 691 -14.41 -7.45 -16.80
N ASP A 692 -13.26 -8.09 -16.65
CA ASP A 692 -12.57 -8.46 -15.43
C ASP A 692 -11.36 -7.52 -15.23
N MET A 693 -11.26 -6.87 -14.07
CA MET A 693 -10.14 -6.00 -13.74
C MET A 693 -8.80 -6.76 -13.59
N SER A 694 -8.82 -8.08 -13.38
CA SER A 694 -7.61 -8.90 -13.43
C SER A 694 -7.05 -9.00 -14.86
N SER A 695 -7.93 -9.13 -15.85
CA SER A 695 -7.54 -9.13 -17.27
C SER A 695 -7.00 -7.77 -17.72
N TYR A 696 -7.52 -6.69 -17.13
CA TYR A 696 -6.98 -5.34 -17.29
C TYR A 696 -5.56 -5.23 -16.73
N ALA A 697 -5.35 -5.66 -15.48
CA ALA A 697 -4.05 -5.61 -14.82
C ALA A 697 -2.99 -6.47 -15.54
N ASP A 698 -3.39 -7.64 -16.05
CA ASP A 698 -2.50 -8.51 -16.83
C ASP A 698 -2.12 -7.89 -18.19
N ALA A 699 -3.04 -7.19 -18.86
CA ALA A 699 -2.73 -6.42 -20.06
C ALA A 699 -1.76 -5.27 -19.76
N LEU A 700 -1.96 -4.57 -18.64
CA LEU A 700 -1.06 -3.50 -18.20
C LEU A 700 0.35 -4.03 -17.91
N ARG A 701 0.45 -5.22 -17.28
CA ARG A 701 1.72 -5.92 -17.07
C ARG A 701 2.40 -6.30 -18.38
N GLU A 702 1.66 -6.80 -19.37
CA GLU A 702 2.21 -7.16 -20.68
C GLU A 702 2.82 -5.95 -21.38
N VAL A 703 2.12 -4.80 -21.35
CA VAL A 703 2.61 -3.55 -21.93
C VAL A 703 3.86 -3.03 -21.21
N SER A 704 3.87 -3.08 -19.88
CA SER A 704 5.03 -2.68 -19.08
C SER A 704 6.26 -3.55 -19.36
N ALA A 705 6.07 -4.88 -19.44
CA ALA A 705 7.14 -5.82 -19.76
C ALA A 705 7.68 -5.63 -21.18
N ALA A 706 6.81 -5.34 -22.15
CA ALA A 706 7.22 -5.03 -23.53
C ALA A 706 8.04 -3.74 -23.66
N ARG A 707 7.92 -2.84 -22.68
CA ARG A 707 8.69 -1.58 -22.58
C ARG A 707 9.99 -1.72 -21.77
N GLU A 708 10.27 -2.91 -21.26
CA GLU A 708 11.42 -3.17 -20.38
C GLU A 708 11.45 -2.23 -19.14
N GLU A 709 10.27 -1.85 -18.65
CA GLU A 709 10.16 -1.06 -17.42
C GLU A 709 10.58 -1.87 -16.19
N VAL A 710 11.02 -1.18 -15.13
CA VAL A 710 11.33 -1.82 -13.86
C VAL A 710 10.05 -2.41 -13.25
N PRO A 711 9.95 -3.73 -13.07
CA PRO A 711 8.74 -4.35 -12.56
C PRO A 711 8.59 -4.10 -11.05
N GLY A 712 7.36 -3.92 -10.60
CA GLY A 712 6.97 -3.91 -9.19
C GLY A 712 6.70 -5.30 -8.63
N ARG A 713 5.83 -5.38 -7.62
CA ARG A 713 5.47 -6.65 -6.96
C ARG A 713 4.81 -7.62 -7.94
N ARG A 714 5.26 -8.88 -7.94
CA ARG A 714 4.78 -9.97 -8.83
C ARG A 714 4.81 -9.61 -10.33
N GLY A 715 5.69 -8.70 -10.75
CA GLY A 715 5.87 -8.34 -12.16
C GLY A 715 4.94 -7.24 -12.69
N TYR A 716 3.96 -6.77 -11.90
CA TYR A 716 3.09 -5.65 -12.29
C TYR A 716 3.85 -4.31 -12.32
N PRO A 717 3.42 -3.33 -13.13
CA PRO A 717 4.07 -2.02 -13.19
C PRO A 717 3.99 -1.27 -11.85
N GLY A 718 5.01 -0.46 -11.55
CA GLY A 718 5.05 0.37 -10.34
C GLY A 718 3.89 1.39 -10.24
N TYR A 719 3.36 1.84 -11.39
CA TYR A 719 2.25 2.79 -11.47
C TYR A 719 0.87 2.13 -11.48
N MET A 720 0.75 0.82 -11.24
CA MET A 720 -0.55 0.12 -11.25
C MET A 720 -1.57 0.74 -10.27
N TYR A 721 -1.11 1.22 -9.11
CA TYR A 721 -1.96 1.91 -8.15
C TYR A 721 -2.61 3.17 -8.76
N THR A 722 -1.78 4.05 -9.33
CA THR A 722 -2.24 5.29 -9.95
C THR A 722 -3.16 5.01 -11.13
N ASP A 723 -2.81 4.03 -11.97
CA ASP A 723 -3.60 3.69 -13.14
C ASP A 723 -5.00 3.16 -12.78
N LEU A 724 -5.11 2.26 -11.79
CA LEU A 724 -6.40 1.81 -11.26
C LEU A 724 -7.18 2.98 -10.60
N ALA A 725 -6.48 3.89 -9.92
CA ALA A 725 -7.13 5.05 -9.30
C ALA A 725 -7.76 5.99 -10.34
N THR A 726 -7.14 6.18 -11.51
CA THR A 726 -7.74 6.99 -12.60
C THR A 726 -9.08 6.45 -13.10
N ILE A 727 -9.31 5.13 -12.96
CA ILE A 727 -10.56 4.47 -13.32
C ILE A 727 -11.57 4.58 -12.17
N TYR A 728 -11.18 4.13 -10.98
CA TYR A 728 -12.09 4.01 -9.85
C TYR A 728 -12.55 5.35 -9.28
N GLU A 729 -11.71 6.40 -9.31
CA GLU A 729 -12.07 7.72 -8.77
C GLU A 729 -13.00 8.55 -9.66
N ARG A 730 -13.43 8.02 -10.81
CA ARG A 730 -14.45 8.65 -11.67
C ARG A 730 -15.89 8.45 -11.16
N ALA A 731 -16.07 7.63 -10.11
CA ALA A 731 -17.35 7.46 -9.43
C ALA A 731 -17.71 8.66 -8.55
N GLY A 732 -19.01 8.90 -8.33
CA GLY A 732 -19.49 9.88 -7.37
C GLY A 732 -20.68 10.72 -7.83
N ARG A 733 -20.88 11.83 -7.10
CA ARG A 733 -21.91 12.85 -7.33
C ARG A 733 -21.28 14.23 -7.33
N ILE A 734 -21.76 15.11 -8.21
CA ILE A 734 -21.28 16.49 -8.33
C ILE A 734 -22.39 17.43 -7.87
N GLU A 735 -22.04 18.44 -7.09
CA GLU A 735 -22.97 19.48 -6.63
C GLU A 735 -23.57 20.22 -7.85
N GLY A 736 -24.88 20.46 -7.81
CA GLY A 736 -25.59 21.12 -8.91
C GLY A 736 -25.94 20.20 -10.10
N ARG A 737 -25.47 18.95 -10.14
CA ARG A 737 -25.88 17.94 -11.13
C ARG A 737 -26.73 16.85 -10.48
N THR A 738 -27.79 16.41 -11.16
CA THR A 738 -28.72 15.40 -10.63
C THR A 738 -28.23 13.97 -10.78
N GLY A 739 -27.39 13.71 -11.80
CA GLY A 739 -26.85 12.39 -12.10
C GLY A 739 -25.76 11.92 -11.14
N SER A 740 -25.44 10.64 -11.24
CA SER A 740 -24.45 9.98 -10.38
C SER A 740 -23.84 8.77 -11.07
N ILE A 741 -22.61 8.43 -10.72
CA ILE A 741 -21.93 7.24 -11.24
C ILE A 741 -21.60 6.32 -10.07
N THR A 742 -22.20 5.13 -10.05
CA THR A 742 -21.87 4.06 -9.10
C THR A 742 -21.04 3.01 -9.83
N GLN A 743 -19.93 2.57 -9.26
CA GLN A 743 -19.06 1.58 -9.88
C GLN A 743 -19.06 0.26 -9.12
N ILE A 744 -19.28 -0.84 -9.84
CA ILE A 744 -19.11 -2.22 -9.36
C ILE A 744 -18.08 -2.92 -10.25
N PRO A 745 -16.77 -2.71 -9.98
CA PRO A 745 -15.73 -3.45 -10.67
C PRO A 745 -15.64 -4.89 -10.14
N ILE A 746 -15.45 -5.83 -11.04
CA ILE A 746 -15.35 -7.26 -10.75
C ILE A 746 -13.93 -7.67 -11.04
N LEU A 747 -13.31 -8.35 -10.08
CA LEU A 747 -11.98 -8.92 -10.23
C LEU A 747 -11.96 -10.39 -9.85
N THR A 748 -11.18 -11.18 -10.58
CA THR A 748 -10.89 -12.56 -10.23
C THR A 748 -9.52 -12.67 -9.57
N MET A 749 -9.50 -13.02 -8.28
CA MET A 749 -8.27 -13.19 -7.51
C MET A 749 -7.55 -14.46 -7.96
N PRO A 750 -6.27 -14.36 -8.37
CA PRO A 750 -5.47 -15.54 -8.68
C PRO A 750 -5.29 -16.41 -7.42
N ASN A 751 -5.54 -17.71 -7.55
CA ASN A 751 -5.41 -18.70 -6.46
C ASN A 751 -6.24 -18.38 -5.20
N ASP A 752 -7.35 -17.63 -5.34
CA ASP A 752 -8.18 -17.18 -4.22
C ASP A 752 -7.38 -16.33 -3.18
N ASP A 753 -6.27 -15.71 -3.59
CA ASP A 753 -5.35 -14.95 -2.72
C ASP A 753 -5.75 -13.46 -2.65
N ILE A 754 -6.31 -13.04 -1.53
CA ILE A 754 -6.67 -11.63 -1.28
C ILE A 754 -5.45 -10.70 -1.14
N THR A 755 -4.27 -11.24 -0.85
CA THR A 755 -3.01 -10.47 -0.72
C THR A 755 -2.32 -10.23 -2.07
N HIS A 756 -2.92 -10.74 -3.16
CA HIS A 756 -2.44 -10.49 -4.50
C HIS A 756 -2.47 -8.97 -4.81
N PRO A 757 -1.50 -8.41 -5.58
CA PRO A 757 -1.47 -6.97 -5.87
C PRO A 757 -2.77 -6.38 -6.43
N THR A 758 -3.49 -7.12 -7.28
CA THR A 758 -4.77 -6.66 -7.88
C THR A 758 -5.87 -6.40 -6.84
N PRO A 759 -6.28 -7.37 -5.99
CA PRO A 759 -7.24 -7.12 -4.90
C PRO A 759 -6.69 -6.16 -3.84
N ASP A 760 -5.41 -6.25 -3.47
CA ASP A 760 -4.80 -5.40 -2.44
C ASP A 760 -4.86 -3.90 -2.83
N LEU A 761 -4.39 -3.55 -4.04
CA LEU A 761 -4.47 -2.17 -4.53
C LEU A 761 -5.91 -1.71 -4.75
N THR A 762 -6.80 -2.59 -5.23
CA THR A 762 -8.22 -2.25 -5.39
C THR A 762 -8.87 -1.96 -4.03
N GLY A 763 -8.54 -2.72 -2.98
CA GLY A 763 -9.05 -2.51 -1.62
C GLY A 763 -8.55 -1.22 -0.96
N TYR A 764 -7.37 -0.73 -1.35
CA TYR A 764 -6.89 0.60 -0.90
C TYR A 764 -7.67 1.75 -1.56
N ILE A 765 -7.99 1.64 -2.85
CA ILE A 765 -8.63 2.70 -3.62
C ILE A 765 -10.15 2.74 -3.39
N THR A 766 -10.79 1.57 -3.35
CA THR A 766 -12.26 1.47 -3.26
C THR A 766 -12.77 1.51 -1.82
N GLU A 767 -14.08 1.72 -1.65
CA GLU A 767 -14.70 2.04 -0.36
C GLU A 767 -15.26 0.80 0.35
N GLY A 768 -14.61 -0.35 0.18
CA GLY A 768 -15.06 -1.65 0.65
C GLY A 768 -14.85 -2.73 -0.40
N GLN A 769 -15.39 -3.92 -0.17
CA GLN A 769 -15.36 -5.04 -1.11
C GLN A 769 -16.46 -6.06 -0.77
N ILE A 770 -16.96 -6.77 -1.76
CA ILE A 770 -17.86 -7.90 -1.58
C ILE A 770 -17.11 -9.17 -2.00
N TYR A 771 -16.93 -10.09 -1.07
CA TYR A 771 -16.12 -11.29 -1.23
C TYR A 771 -16.99 -12.50 -1.57
N ILE A 772 -16.75 -13.10 -2.72
CA ILE A 772 -17.41 -14.31 -3.20
C ILE A 772 -16.54 -15.51 -2.83
N ASP A 773 -17.07 -16.41 -2.01
CA ASP A 773 -16.33 -17.48 -1.37
C ASP A 773 -16.59 -18.85 -2.02
N ARG A 774 -15.49 -19.55 -2.35
CA ARG A 774 -15.53 -20.90 -2.90
C ARG A 774 -16.12 -21.93 -1.93
N GLN A 775 -15.94 -21.76 -0.62
CA GLN A 775 -16.46 -22.71 0.37
C GLN A 775 -17.99 -22.74 0.39
N LEU A 776 -18.63 -21.58 0.28
CA LEU A 776 -20.09 -21.47 0.19
C LEU A 776 -20.61 -22.03 -1.14
N TYR A 777 -19.89 -21.77 -2.24
CA TYR A 777 -20.26 -22.26 -3.55
C TYR A 777 -20.21 -23.80 -3.64
N ASN A 778 -19.17 -24.43 -3.08
CA ASN A 778 -19.05 -25.89 -3.02
C ASN A 778 -20.18 -26.55 -2.22
N ARG A 779 -20.84 -25.80 -1.32
CA ARG A 779 -22.01 -26.22 -0.56
C ARG A 779 -23.34 -25.93 -1.27
N GLN A 780 -23.30 -25.53 -2.54
CA GLN A 780 -24.45 -25.20 -3.38
C GLN A 780 -25.28 -24.02 -2.83
N ILE A 781 -24.61 -23.07 -2.18
CA ILE A 781 -25.23 -21.83 -1.69
C ILE A 781 -25.05 -20.75 -2.74
N TYR A 782 -26.14 -20.09 -3.10
CA TYR A 782 -26.15 -18.99 -4.07
C TYR A 782 -26.96 -17.80 -3.53
N PRO A 783 -26.47 -16.56 -3.64
CA PRO A 783 -25.11 -16.18 -4.05
C PRO A 783 -24.07 -16.53 -2.95
N PRO A 784 -22.90 -17.09 -3.30
CA PRO A 784 -21.89 -17.50 -2.32
C PRO A 784 -21.08 -16.30 -1.78
N ILE A 785 -21.74 -15.34 -1.13
CA ILE A 785 -21.11 -14.14 -0.56
C ILE A 785 -20.74 -14.41 0.89
N ASN A 786 -19.45 -14.25 1.23
CA ASN A 786 -18.98 -14.34 2.60
C ASN A 786 -18.97 -12.97 3.25
N VAL A 787 -19.78 -12.81 4.28
CA VAL A 787 -20.02 -11.53 4.95
C VAL A 787 -18.86 -11.07 5.84
N LEU A 788 -17.94 -11.97 6.25
CA LEU A 788 -16.84 -11.63 7.16
C LEU A 788 -15.76 -10.76 6.49
N PRO A 789 -15.16 -11.15 5.36
CA PRO A 789 -14.19 -10.30 4.65
C PRO A 789 -14.84 -9.22 3.79
N SER A 790 -16.18 -9.24 3.65
CA SER A 790 -16.91 -8.20 2.92
C SER A 790 -17.16 -6.97 3.79
N LEU A 791 -17.06 -5.79 3.20
CA LEU A 791 -17.25 -4.52 3.91
C LEU A 791 -17.80 -3.46 2.95
N SER A 792 -18.67 -2.57 3.45
CA SER A 792 -19.02 -1.30 2.79
C SER A 792 -18.80 -0.14 3.75
N ARG A 793 -17.89 0.79 3.42
CA ARG A 793 -17.54 1.94 4.29
C ARG A 793 -18.67 2.98 4.34
N LEU A 794 -19.40 3.17 3.22
CA LEU A 794 -20.51 4.13 3.11
C LEU A 794 -21.86 3.56 3.58
N MET A 795 -21.90 2.33 4.08
CA MET A 795 -23.13 1.74 4.61
C MET A 795 -23.76 2.63 5.68
N LYS A 796 -22.96 3.25 6.56
CA LYS A 796 -23.47 4.07 7.68
C LYS A 796 -24.26 5.30 7.24
N SER A 797 -23.98 5.87 6.08
CA SER A 797 -24.72 7.02 5.54
C SER A 797 -25.96 6.61 4.76
N ALA A 798 -25.91 5.44 4.13
CA ALA A 798 -27.01 4.89 3.34
C ALA A 798 -28.17 4.34 4.19
N ILE A 799 -27.91 4.00 5.46
CA ILE A 799 -28.88 3.38 6.36
C ILE A 799 -29.33 4.34 7.47
N GLY A 800 -30.50 4.09 8.04
CA GLY A 800 -31.03 4.87 9.16
C GLY A 800 -32.44 5.40 8.93
N GLU A 801 -32.90 6.23 9.86
CA GLU A 801 -34.22 6.86 9.83
C GLU A 801 -34.31 7.87 8.67
N GLY A 802 -35.35 7.74 7.83
CA GLY A 802 -35.52 8.56 6.62
C GLY A 802 -34.94 7.97 5.33
N MET A 803 -34.03 6.99 5.43
CA MET A 803 -33.46 6.27 4.28
C MET A 803 -34.06 4.86 4.13
N THR A 804 -33.78 3.98 5.09
CA THR A 804 -34.27 2.59 5.09
C THR A 804 -35.22 2.36 6.28
N ARG A 805 -34.74 1.69 7.34
CA ARG A 805 -35.46 1.46 8.59
C ARG A 805 -34.49 1.69 9.76
N ARG A 806 -35.02 2.15 10.90
CA ARG A 806 -34.20 2.57 12.06
C ARG A 806 -33.29 1.47 12.63
N ASP A 807 -33.67 0.22 12.46
CA ASP A 807 -33.05 -0.98 13.05
C ASP A 807 -31.99 -1.63 12.16
N HIS A 808 -31.80 -1.14 10.93
CA HIS A 808 -30.90 -1.75 9.95
C HIS A 808 -29.47 -1.88 10.50
N ALA A 809 -28.91 -0.81 11.07
CA ALA A 809 -27.55 -0.80 11.59
C ALA A 809 -27.34 -1.83 12.73
N ASP A 810 -28.27 -1.87 13.67
CA ASP A 810 -28.19 -2.74 14.85
C ASP A 810 -28.32 -4.22 14.44
N VAL A 811 -29.26 -4.52 13.54
CA VAL A 811 -29.52 -5.88 13.04
C VAL A 811 -28.32 -6.41 12.28
N SER A 812 -27.74 -5.61 11.37
CA SER A 812 -26.55 -6.00 10.62
C SER A 812 -25.35 -6.28 11.52
N ASN A 813 -25.08 -5.40 12.49
CA ASN A 813 -24.00 -5.56 13.47
C ASN A 813 -24.16 -6.82 14.33
N GLN A 814 -25.40 -7.14 14.74
CA GLN A 814 -25.67 -8.34 15.53
C GLN A 814 -25.58 -9.61 14.68
N LEU A 815 -26.09 -9.60 13.44
CA LEU A 815 -25.94 -10.73 12.52
C LEU A 815 -24.46 -11.03 12.24
N TYR A 816 -23.65 -10.00 12.01
CA TYR A 816 -22.22 -10.14 11.78
C TYR A 816 -21.53 -10.78 12.98
N ALA A 817 -21.80 -10.29 14.20
CA ALA A 817 -21.23 -10.83 15.43
C ALA A 817 -21.62 -12.31 15.64
N ASN A 818 -22.90 -12.64 15.45
CA ASN A 818 -23.38 -14.02 15.59
C ASN A 818 -22.77 -14.95 14.52
N TYR A 819 -22.57 -14.45 13.31
CA TYR A 819 -21.95 -15.22 12.23
C TYR A 819 -20.47 -15.48 12.50
N ALA A 820 -19.73 -14.49 13.00
CA ALA A 820 -18.32 -14.65 13.40
C ALA A 820 -18.17 -15.68 14.53
N ILE A 821 -18.95 -15.55 15.61
CA ILE A 821 -18.95 -16.51 16.73
C ILE A 821 -19.36 -17.90 16.22
N GLY A 822 -20.37 -18.00 15.36
CA GLY A 822 -20.80 -19.26 14.77
C GLY A 822 -19.71 -19.96 13.96
N LYS A 823 -18.87 -19.21 13.23
CA LYS A 823 -17.72 -19.76 12.50
C LYS A 823 -16.63 -20.26 13.43
N ASP A 824 -16.32 -19.52 14.50
CA ASP A 824 -15.36 -19.97 15.51
C ASP A 824 -15.84 -21.25 16.20
N VAL A 825 -17.14 -21.30 16.54
CA VAL A 825 -17.77 -22.49 17.13
C VAL A 825 -17.78 -23.66 16.14
N GLN A 826 -18.00 -23.43 14.84
CA GLN A 826 -17.90 -24.47 13.81
C GLN A 826 -16.48 -25.04 13.73
N ALA A 827 -15.45 -24.20 13.83
CA ALA A 827 -14.07 -24.66 13.89
C ALA A 827 -13.78 -25.45 15.19
N MET A 828 -14.31 -25.00 16.33
CA MET A 828 -14.20 -25.72 17.60
C MET A 828 -14.90 -27.08 17.57
N LYS A 829 -16.11 -27.17 16.97
CA LYS A 829 -16.86 -28.41 16.76
C LYS A 829 -16.02 -29.43 15.98
N ALA A 830 -15.31 -28.99 14.94
CA ALA A 830 -14.46 -29.87 14.13
C ALA A 830 -13.27 -30.45 14.91
N VAL A 831 -12.79 -29.76 15.95
CA VAL A 831 -11.63 -30.18 16.76
C VAL A 831 -12.04 -31.02 17.97
N VAL A 832 -13.03 -30.57 18.73
CA VAL A 832 -13.39 -31.15 20.04
C VAL A 832 -14.58 -32.12 19.95
N GLY A 833 -15.35 -32.06 18.87
CA GLY A 833 -16.58 -32.83 18.69
C GLY A 833 -17.81 -32.11 19.25
N GLU A 834 -18.99 -32.65 18.94
CA GLU A 834 -20.28 -32.01 19.24
C GLU A 834 -20.68 -32.06 20.72
N GLU A 835 -20.27 -33.11 21.43
CA GLU A 835 -20.65 -33.34 22.84
C GLU A 835 -19.99 -32.38 23.84
N ALA A 836 -18.93 -31.68 23.41
CA ALA A 836 -18.17 -30.75 24.25
C ALA A 836 -18.66 -29.30 24.16
N LEU A 837 -19.65 -29.03 23.32
CA LEU A 837 -20.18 -27.68 23.08
C LEU A 837 -21.21 -27.28 24.14
N SER A 838 -21.24 -25.99 24.49
CA SER A 838 -22.27 -25.47 25.37
C SER A 838 -23.63 -25.39 24.67
N SER A 839 -24.70 -25.23 25.44
CA SER A 839 -26.04 -25.01 24.85
C SER A 839 -26.13 -23.73 24.02
N GLU A 840 -25.33 -22.71 24.35
CA GLU A 840 -25.24 -21.47 23.58
C GLU A 840 -24.51 -21.70 22.24
N ASP A 841 -23.41 -22.45 22.27
CA ASP A 841 -22.64 -22.81 21.07
C ASP A 841 -23.51 -23.58 20.06
N LEU A 842 -24.37 -24.49 20.55
CA LEU A 842 -25.32 -25.21 19.70
C LEU A 842 -26.31 -24.26 19.00
N LEU A 843 -26.75 -23.18 19.67
CA LEU A 843 -27.61 -22.15 19.06
C LEU A 843 -26.87 -21.37 17.98
N TYR A 844 -25.58 -21.03 18.19
CA TYR A 844 -24.77 -20.36 17.18
C TYR A 844 -24.55 -21.23 15.93
N LEU A 845 -24.40 -22.55 16.10
CA LEU A 845 -24.31 -23.49 14.98
C LEU A 845 -25.64 -23.60 14.22
N GLU A 846 -26.77 -23.66 14.94
CA GLU A 846 -28.09 -23.67 14.32
C GLU A 846 -28.35 -22.37 13.55
N PHE A 847 -27.98 -21.22 14.13
CA PHE A 847 -28.03 -19.93 13.46
C PHE A 847 -27.16 -19.91 12.21
N LEU A 848 -25.93 -20.41 12.28
CA LEU A 848 -25.01 -20.42 11.15
C LEU A 848 -25.61 -21.17 9.94
N GLU A 849 -26.15 -22.37 10.16
CA GLU A 849 -26.77 -23.15 9.09
C GLU A 849 -28.02 -22.45 8.53
N LYS A 850 -28.88 -21.90 9.39
CA LYS A 850 -30.09 -21.19 8.96
C LYS A 850 -29.77 -19.87 8.25
N PHE A 851 -28.74 -19.15 8.69
CA PHE A 851 -28.27 -17.92 8.06
C PHE A 851 -27.78 -18.20 6.65
N GLU A 852 -26.90 -19.19 6.48
CA GLU A 852 -26.38 -19.54 5.17
C GLU A 852 -27.49 -20.09 4.24
N ARG A 853 -28.43 -20.90 4.74
CA ARG A 853 -29.49 -21.51 3.92
C ARG A 853 -30.72 -20.67 3.64
N LYS A 854 -31.07 -19.71 4.51
CA LYS A 854 -32.30 -18.89 4.36
C LYS A 854 -32.01 -17.44 4.03
N PHE A 855 -30.98 -16.86 4.66
CA PHE A 855 -30.64 -15.46 4.45
C PHE A 855 -29.73 -15.32 3.25
N VAL A 856 -28.57 -15.99 3.24
CA VAL A 856 -27.64 -15.91 2.10
C VAL A 856 -28.21 -16.59 0.87
N THR A 857 -28.81 -17.78 1.00
CA THR A 857 -29.43 -18.44 -0.16
C THR A 857 -30.61 -17.65 -0.69
N GLN A 858 -30.54 -17.33 -1.98
CA GLN A 858 -31.54 -16.64 -2.76
C GLN A 858 -31.52 -17.19 -4.19
N GLY A 859 -32.63 -17.11 -4.94
CA GLY A 859 -32.60 -17.46 -6.36
C GLY A 859 -31.97 -16.35 -7.21
N ALA A 860 -31.33 -16.70 -8.33
CA ALA A 860 -30.74 -15.71 -9.26
C ALA A 860 -31.75 -14.71 -9.86
N TYR A 861 -33.04 -15.04 -9.85
CA TYR A 861 -34.13 -14.19 -10.32
C TYR A 861 -35.06 -13.74 -9.18
N ASP A 862 -34.81 -14.20 -7.94
CA ASP A 862 -35.60 -13.79 -6.78
C ASP A 862 -35.16 -12.37 -6.38
N THR A 863 -36.12 -11.48 -6.14
CA THR A 863 -35.85 -10.07 -5.85
C THR A 863 -36.45 -9.74 -4.49
N ARG A 864 -35.60 -9.50 -3.49
CA ARG A 864 -36.05 -9.19 -2.12
C ARG A 864 -36.02 -7.69 -1.90
N ASN A 865 -37.07 -7.17 -1.26
CA ASN A 865 -37.04 -5.79 -0.78
C ASN A 865 -36.21 -5.69 0.51
N ILE A 866 -35.62 -4.53 0.79
CA ILE A 866 -34.83 -4.29 2.00
C ILE A 866 -35.64 -4.62 3.26
N PHE A 867 -36.93 -4.24 3.30
CA PHE A 867 -37.81 -4.53 4.43
C PHE A 867 -38.03 -6.03 4.65
N GLN A 868 -38.20 -6.80 3.57
CA GLN A 868 -38.33 -8.26 3.63
C GLN A 868 -37.04 -8.90 4.13
N SER A 869 -35.89 -8.37 3.71
CA SER A 869 -34.57 -8.87 4.12
C SER A 869 -34.29 -8.57 5.59
N LEU A 870 -34.71 -7.40 6.09
CA LEU A 870 -34.65 -7.07 7.52
C LEU A 870 -35.60 -7.93 8.36
N ASP A 871 -36.81 -8.22 7.88
CA ASP A 871 -37.74 -9.10 8.61
C ASP A 871 -37.25 -10.56 8.62
N LEU A 872 -36.57 -11.01 7.55
CA LEU A 872 -35.89 -12.30 7.51
C LEU A 872 -34.73 -12.34 8.50
N ALA A 873 -33.93 -11.27 8.57
CA ALA A 873 -32.87 -11.12 9.58
C ALA A 873 -33.43 -11.22 11.01
N TRP A 874 -34.54 -10.54 11.31
CA TRP A 874 -35.20 -10.65 12.62
C TRP A 874 -35.67 -12.07 12.93
N THR A 875 -36.18 -12.78 11.93
CA THR A 875 -36.60 -14.19 12.08
C THR A 875 -35.43 -15.09 12.49
N LEU A 876 -34.21 -14.80 12.01
CA LEU A 876 -33.00 -15.51 12.43
C LEU A 876 -32.52 -15.10 13.82
N LEU A 877 -32.57 -13.80 14.15
CA LEU A 877 -32.19 -13.32 15.48
C LEU A 877 -33.09 -13.86 16.60
N ARG A 878 -34.35 -14.21 16.30
CA ARG A 878 -35.30 -14.84 17.25
C ARG A 878 -34.94 -16.26 17.66
N ILE A 879 -33.98 -16.92 16.99
CA ILE A 879 -33.43 -18.21 17.44
C ILE A 879 -32.74 -18.02 18.81
N PHE A 880 -32.15 -16.84 19.03
CA PHE A 880 -31.50 -16.52 20.29
C PHE A 880 -32.50 -15.96 21.32
N PRO A 881 -32.31 -16.29 22.61
CA PRO A 881 -32.99 -15.60 23.70
C PRO A 881 -32.61 -14.11 23.72
N ARG A 882 -33.52 -13.27 24.22
CA ARG A 882 -33.36 -11.81 24.29
C ARG A 882 -32.05 -11.37 24.96
N GLU A 883 -31.56 -12.15 25.92
CA GLU A 883 -30.39 -11.84 26.73
C GLU A 883 -29.06 -11.91 25.94
N LEU A 884 -29.00 -12.71 24.87
CA LEU A 884 -27.78 -12.90 24.06
C LEU A 884 -27.62 -11.85 22.94
N LEU A 885 -28.62 -10.99 22.72
CA LEU A 885 -28.60 -9.95 21.69
C LEU A 885 -27.99 -8.64 22.21
N HIS A 886 -26.68 -8.68 22.53
CA HIS A 886 -25.99 -7.59 23.22
C HIS A 886 -25.80 -6.30 22.39
N ARG A 887 -25.79 -6.38 21.06
CA ARG A 887 -25.51 -5.23 20.17
C ARG A 887 -26.76 -4.49 19.72
N ILE A 888 -27.94 -4.91 20.17
CA ILE A 888 -29.23 -4.30 19.81
C ILE A 888 -29.77 -3.48 20.99
N PRO A 889 -30.08 -2.18 20.81
CA PRO A 889 -30.71 -1.37 21.85
C PRO A 889 -32.07 -1.92 22.28
N ALA A 890 -32.37 -1.86 23.59
CA ALA A 890 -33.64 -2.37 24.15
C ALA A 890 -34.89 -1.81 23.46
N LYS A 891 -34.89 -0.52 23.08
CA LYS A 891 -36.00 0.14 22.36
C LYS A 891 -36.30 -0.51 21.00
N THR A 892 -35.26 -0.95 20.29
CA THR A 892 -35.39 -1.62 19.00
C THR A 892 -35.81 -3.07 19.21
N LEU A 893 -35.22 -3.73 20.20
CA LEU A 893 -35.52 -5.12 20.57
C LEU A 893 -36.99 -5.31 20.94
N ASP A 894 -37.55 -4.45 21.79
CA ASP A 894 -38.94 -4.57 22.24
C ASP A 894 -39.96 -4.38 21.11
N GLN A 895 -39.63 -3.60 20.09
CA GLN A 895 -40.54 -3.36 18.96
C GLN A 895 -40.59 -4.54 17.97
N TYR A 896 -39.45 -5.20 17.72
CA TYR A 896 -39.32 -6.14 16.61
C TYR A 896 -39.17 -7.61 17.02
N TYR A 897 -38.74 -7.89 18.26
CA TYR A 897 -38.58 -9.27 18.74
C TYR A 897 -39.93 -10.02 18.78
N SER A 898 -41.00 -9.34 19.20
CA SER A 898 -42.33 -9.95 19.42
C SER A 898 -43.24 -10.01 18.20
N ARG A 899 -42.82 -9.50 17.03
CA ARG A 899 -43.64 -9.59 15.81
C ARG A 899 -43.62 -11.04 15.30
N GLU A 900 -44.76 -11.70 15.17
CA GLU A 900 -44.82 -12.94 14.38
C GLU A 900 -44.57 -12.62 12.91
N ALA A 901 -43.91 -13.52 12.18
CA ALA A 901 -43.70 -13.36 10.75
C ALA A 901 -45.07 -13.34 10.06
N THR A 902 -45.53 -12.17 9.62
CA THR A 902 -46.63 -12.10 8.65
C THR A 902 -46.19 -12.89 7.41
N SER A 903 -47.01 -13.89 7.11
CA SER A 903 -46.81 -14.95 6.10
C SER A 903 -46.53 -14.41 4.72
#